data_AF-A0A5A7RV05-F1
#
_entry.id   AF-A0A5A7RV05-F1
#
_cell.length_a   1.000
_cell.length_b   1.000
_cell.length_c   1.000
_cell.angle_alpha   90.00
_cell.angle_beta   90.00
_cell.angle_gamma   90.00
#
_symmetry.space_group_name_H-M   'P 1'
#
loop_
_entity.id
_entity.type
_entity.pdbx_description
1 polymer ?
#
loop_
_entity_poly.entity_id
_entity_poly.type
_entity_poly.pdbx_seq_one_letter_code
_entity_poly.pdbx_strand_id
1 'polypeptide(L)'
;MYNPECSDSYNEWIELYNPTNYSINLSGWSITDNYEEDSIEPDFDHGNGSLMIPPSGYAIITDHGTKAYENFTIPDNVIPLYVDDKGIGNGLGNHGDKLVLKNSFNETVDSVEWIVDYSDVPGNPAEQVSENLTLSRYKTGSDSKNCFYEGTPTPGMGNIILKKGEIELNVRQTSFLIKRNETEKLVLNIKNIGDFSDKATIETRDITFGWQVYLEKNIVNLSSNEEKNISVNILPCQDNTCRYGNITISVFSEIEEKEVDNVTLFFEVLGCDLWVKKIKVYDEEKNEKNVFNQGDIVRVKSFLKNLGKKDVSNVYVNFYYDSIDEQHFIGCKHYDSIGCYQKYPSVLWDTINVEPGWHTVFVIVDEKDTIVEFNENNNVLTLSIKIVDTSPSTLEKQILITEFYYYTHPGIENEYIKIYNPTMKDVNVSGWYFTNNPDMCKTSQNKIVFPLGTIIKSKDFLVVTQNASAYKRETRRDPDFEYKVDSDKDASQMISYKSFVLSNSGEFFTLKNRYNHTVDAVLYGLNLTHVVGWNGKPIDLVDEGVVLKRVLNTIGVPIDTDTYRDWVNIRMFYIGQSDFKFKKISFNGTVKVFVSPDSSFNVIVSEIQNTTSSIYLNMYEFTNVFLCNEIIKALIRNVNVNILLDGNPVGGIPPVEKILLMRVHNYGGRIHFIKNNQANRVFKRYSFNHAKYLVLDNETVIVMSCNFGNTGVPRNHVFGNREWGVVIKNETVAECFLNVFYEDWNINRCDVYTLEDMGFVIPSSFYFFEKNYNGLYKPCFDSNVFIGNFTVLPVFSPDNSFDTVYNLISSANESIYVEQFYIYKNWSDNMVNPFVEQLVNKSKNGVDVKVIINYNPFYSDTNEECNRTIEFLRENNVSVKYVYSNWSFFSNVHNKGVIVDNKTVLISSINWNKNSFTRNREAGVIIYDKKIAIYFSNVFFYDWCLKEDSMESKRVTEGISLDLNRMKNTIYVIVIYLVTFAVIARDWRNRKWT
;
A
#
# COMPACT_ATOMS: atom_id res chain seq x y z
N MET A 1 -13.40 -109.61 -8.42
CA MET A 1 -14.26 -110.65 -7.82
C MET A 1 -13.58 -111.99 -7.99
N TYR A 2 -13.11 -112.58 -6.89
CA TYR A 2 -12.41 -113.87 -6.92
C TYR A 2 -13.27 -115.02 -6.36
N ASN A 3 -14.37 -114.72 -5.63
CA ASN A 3 -15.22 -115.74 -4.98
C ASN A 3 -16.69 -115.64 -5.40
N PRO A 4 -17.03 -115.95 -6.67
CA PRO A 4 -18.42 -115.91 -7.14
C PRO A 4 -19.28 -117.05 -6.57
N GLU A 5 -20.59 -116.81 -6.42
CA GLU A 5 -21.56 -117.88 -6.07
C GLU A 5 -21.76 -118.90 -7.22
N CYS A 6 -21.43 -118.48 -8.45
CA CYS A 6 -21.43 -119.33 -9.65
C CYS A 6 -20.03 -119.91 -9.90
N SER A 7 -19.90 -120.83 -10.87
CA SER A 7 -18.62 -121.46 -11.22
C SER A 7 -17.47 -120.45 -11.42
N ASP A 8 -16.39 -120.59 -10.66
CA ASP A 8 -15.16 -119.78 -10.75
C ASP A 8 -14.64 -119.69 -12.19
N SER A 9 -14.64 -120.83 -12.91
CA SER A 9 -14.17 -120.95 -14.31
C SER A 9 -14.92 -120.14 -15.38
N TYR A 10 -15.86 -119.28 -14.99
CA TYR A 10 -16.60 -118.40 -15.90
C TYR A 10 -17.03 -117.06 -15.25
N ASN A 11 -16.77 -116.80 -13.96
CA ASN A 11 -17.41 -115.68 -13.24
C ASN A 11 -16.45 -114.82 -12.43
N GLU A 12 -15.17 -115.12 -12.50
CA GLU A 12 -14.13 -114.25 -11.95
C GLU A 12 -13.92 -113.05 -12.87
N TRP A 13 -13.67 -111.89 -12.26
CA TRP A 13 -13.38 -110.67 -13.01
C TRP A 13 -12.56 -109.69 -12.18
N ILE A 14 -11.83 -108.80 -12.85
CA ILE A 14 -11.08 -107.71 -12.23
C ILE A 14 -11.54 -106.39 -12.84
N GLU A 15 -11.64 -105.35 -12.01
CA GLU A 15 -11.91 -104.01 -12.47
C GLU A 15 -10.65 -103.15 -12.40
N LEU A 16 -10.36 -102.47 -13.51
CA LEU A 16 -9.37 -101.41 -13.58
C LEU A 16 -10.07 -100.06 -13.70
N TYR A 17 -9.59 -99.08 -12.93
CA TYR A 17 -10.00 -97.68 -13.04
C TYR A 17 -8.80 -96.85 -13.51
N ASN A 18 -9.02 -95.97 -14.49
CA ASN A 18 -8.03 -94.99 -14.91
C ASN A 18 -8.22 -93.66 -14.14
N PRO A 19 -7.46 -93.38 -13.06
CA PRO A 19 -7.61 -92.15 -12.28
C PRO A 19 -7.01 -90.91 -12.97
N THR A 20 -6.36 -91.07 -14.12
CA THR A 20 -5.68 -89.97 -14.82
C THR A 20 -6.65 -89.20 -15.72
N ASN A 21 -6.23 -88.01 -16.15
CA ASN A 21 -6.99 -87.16 -17.08
C ASN A 21 -6.66 -87.45 -18.57
N TYR A 22 -5.94 -88.52 -18.87
CA TYR A 22 -5.64 -88.98 -20.23
C TYR A 22 -5.97 -90.48 -20.39
N SER A 23 -6.23 -90.94 -21.61
CA SER A 23 -6.53 -92.36 -21.84
C SER A 23 -5.28 -93.22 -21.60
N ILE A 24 -5.45 -94.38 -20.96
CA ILE A 24 -4.37 -95.36 -20.76
C ILE A 24 -4.50 -96.46 -21.81
N ASN A 25 -3.40 -96.76 -22.50
CA ASN A 25 -3.31 -97.85 -23.45
C ASN A 25 -2.74 -99.10 -22.75
N LEU A 26 -3.52 -100.18 -22.71
CA LEU A 26 -3.12 -101.46 -22.13
C LEU A 26 -2.40 -102.40 -23.11
N SER A 27 -2.04 -101.94 -24.31
CA SER A 27 -1.30 -102.75 -25.28
C SER A 27 0.00 -103.29 -24.69
N GLY A 28 0.12 -104.62 -24.63
CA GLY A 28 1.27 -105.34 -24.09
C GLY A 28 1.33 -105.42 -22.57
N TRP A 29 0.25 -105.08 -21.86
CA TRP A 29 0.15 -105.27 -20.42
C TRP A 29 -0.22 -106.72 -20.09
N SER A 30 0.19 -107.18 -18.91
CA SER A 30 -0.09 -108.52 -18.42
C SER A 30 -0.60 -108.50 -16.98
N ILE A 31 -1.30 -109.57 -16.61
CA ILE A 31 -1.68 -109.86 -15.25
C ILE A 31 -0.98 -111.15 -14.83
N THR A 32 -0.38 -111.14 -13.64
CA THR A 32 0.35 -112.28 -13.10
C THR A 32 -0.23 -112.65 -11.75
N ASP A 33 -0.51 -113.94 -11.54
CA ASP A 33 -0.86 -114.47 -10.24
C ASP A 33 0.35 -115.19 -9.58
N ASN A 34 0.10 -116.19 -8.74
CA ASN A 34 1.15 -116.98 -8.10
C ASN A 34 1.81 -118.04 -8.99
N TYR A 35 1.22 -118.43 -10.13
CA TYR A 35 1.73 -119.52 -11.00
C TYR A 35 1.85 -119.16 -12.48
N GLU A 36 0.95 -118.35 -13.04
CA GLU A 36 0.87 -118.04 -14.47
C GLU A 36 0.79 -116.54 -14.73
N GLU A 37 1.21 -116.13 -15.94
CA GLU A 37 1.16 -114.74 -16.40
C GLU A 37 0.42 -114.70 -17.73
N ASP A 38 -0.64 -113.90 -17.76
CA ASP A 38 -1.54 -113.77 -18.90
C ASP A 38 -1.39 -112.41 -19.57
N SER A 39 -1.55 -112.40 -20.88
CA SER A 39 -1.61 -111.17 -21.66
C SER A 39 -3.02 -110.59 -21.64
N ILE A 40 -3.15 -109.27 -21.42
CA ILE A 40 -4.44 -108.60 -21.55
C ILE A 40 -4.76 -108.37 -23.03
N GLU A 41 -5.90 -108.90 -23.48
CA GLU A 41 -6.40 -108.84 -24.84
C GLU A 41 -7.74 -108.07 -24.95
N PRO A 42 -8.01 -107.46 -26.11
CA PRO A 42 -9.29 -106.80 -26.36
C PRO A 42 -10.44 -107.80 -26.45
N ASP A 43 -11.54 -107.55 -25.73
CA ASP A 43 -12.78 -108.29 -25.85
C ASP A 43 -13.63 -107.75 -27.02
N PHE A 44 -13.78 -108.56 -28.07
CA PHE A 44 -14.65 -108.30 -29.22
C PHE A 44 -16.06 -108.91 -29.08
N ASP A 45 -16.27 -109.81 -28.12
CA ASP A 45 -17.55 -110.48 -27.89
C ASP A 45 -18.52 -109.58 -27.10
N HIS A 46 -18.02 -108.79 -26.14
CA HIS A 46 -18.85 -107.88 -25.31
C HIS A 46 -18.58 -106.40 -25.57
N GLY A 47 -17.59 -106.06 -26.39
CA GLY A 47 -17.26 -104.67 -26.70
C GLY A 47 -16.77 -104.42 -28.11
N ASN A 48 -16.15 -103.27 -28.30
CA ASN A 48 -15.62 -102.83 -29.58
C ASN A 48 -14.13 -103.20 -29.78
N GLY A 49 -13.56 -104.04 -28.91
CA GLY A 49 -12.16 -104.45 -28.93
C GLY A 49 -11.15 -103.33 -28.64
N SER A 50 -11.52 -102.37 -27.80
CA SER A 50 -10.61 -101.30 -27.37
C SER A 50 -9.67 -101.77 -26.25
N LEU A 51 -8.38 -101.48 -26.36
CA LEU A 51 -7.40 -101.56 -25.24
C LEU A 51 -7.18 -100.20 -24.54
N MET A 52 -7.99 -99.20 -24.89
CA MET A 52 -7.85 -97.83 -24.39
C MET A 52 -8.89 -97.58 -23.30
N ILE A 53 -8.44 -97.47 -22.04
CA ILE A 53 -9.29 -97.00 -20.95
C ILE A 53 -9.33 -95.46 -21.01
N PRO A 54 -10.50 -94.83 -21.23
CA PRO A 54 -10.59 -93.37 -21.27
C PRO A 54 -10.24 -92.73 -19.91
N PRO A 55 -9.96 -91.41 -19.86
CA PRO A 55 -9.75 -90.70 -18.61
C PRO A 55 -10.92 -90.90 -17.66
N SER A 56 -10.65 -91.22 -16.39
CA SER A 56 -11.70 -91.53 -15.41
C SER A 56 -12.66 -92.65 -15.84
N GLY A 57 -12.23 -93.52 -16.76
CA GLY A 57 -12.98 -94.67 -17.26
C GLY A 57 -12.62 -95.97 -16.53
N TYR A 58 -13.46 -96.99 -16.73
CA TYR A 58 -13.30 -98.32 -16.15
C TYR A 58 -13.06 -99.36 -17.25
N ALA A 59 -12.35 -100.43 -16.92
CA ALA A 59 -12.28 -101.65 -17.70
C ALA A 59 -12.54 -102.88 -16.84
N ILE A 60 -13.14 -103.90 -17.42
CA ILE A 60 -13.38 -105.19 -16.76
C ILE A 60 -12.59 -106.26 -17.50
N ILE A 61 -11.75 -106.97 -16.77
CA ILE A 61 -10.94 -108.08 -17.27
C ILE A 61 -11.56 -109.38 -16.78
N THR A 62 -11.74 -110.31 -17.70
CA THR A 62 -12.41 -111.60 -17.51
C THR A 62 -11.64 -112.72 -18.20
N ASP A 63 -12.05 -113.98 -18.03
CA ASP A 63 -11.57 -115.15 -18.75
C ASP A 63 -12.27 -115.35 -20.11
N HIS A 64 -11.64 -116.08 -21.05
CA HIS A 64 -12.30 -116.42 -22.32
C HIS A 64 -13.53 -117.32 -22.11
N GLY A 65 -14.72 -116.80 -22.46
CA GLY A 65 -16.00 -117.49 -22.28
C GLY A 65 -16.73 -117.14 -21.00
N THR A 66 -16.36 -116.03 -20.35
CA THR A 66 -17.00 -115.50 -19.14
C THR A 66 -18.53 -115.41 -19.24
N LYS A 67 -19.18 -115.55 -18.10
CA LYS A 67 -20.60 -115.25 -17.86
C LYS A 67 -20.80 -114.03 -16.97
N ALA A 68 -19.74 -113.30 -16.63
CA ALA A 68 -19.83 -112.09 -15.82
C ALA A 68 -20.83 -111.06 -16.41
N TYR A 69 -20.84 -110.89 -17.74
CA TYR A 69 -21.78 -109.99 -18.44
C TYR A 69 -23.24 -110.49 -18.45
N GLU A 70 -23.48 -111.78 -18.20
CA GLU A 70 -24.84 -112.32 -18.01
C GLU A 70 -25.33 -112.12 -16.57
N ASN A 71 -24.40 -112.15 -15.61
CA ASN A 71 -24.69 -112.15 -14.18
C ASN A 71 -24.65 -110.76 -13.53
N PHE A 72 -23.95 -109.79 -14.14
CA PHE A 72 -23.83 -108.41 -13.64
C PHE A 72 -24.25 -107.38 -14.69
N THR A 73 -24.88 -106.29 -14.24
CA THR A 73 -25.21 -105.14 -15.10
C THR A 73 -23.98 -104.25 -15.25
N ILE A 74 -23.24 -104.42 -16.34
CA ILE A 74 -22.03 -103.63 -16.65
C ILE A 74 -22.40 -102.48 -17.60
N PRO A 75 -22.08 -101.21 -17.29
CA PRO A 75 -22.36 -100.07 -18.18
C PRO A 75 -21.64 -100.13 -19.54
N ASP A 76 -22.32 -99.69 -20.61
CA ASP A 76 -21.80 -99.70 -22.00
C ASP A 76 -20.50 -98.90 -22.21
N ASN A 77 -20.15 -98.00 -21.28
CA ASN A 77 -18.96 -97.16 -21.37
C ASN A 77 -17.71 -97.79 -20.71
N VAL A 78 -17.85 -98.98 -20.14
CA VAL A 78 -16.75 -99.77 -19.58
C VAL A 78 -16.04 -100.50 -20.72
N ILE A 79 -14.72 -100.58 -20.65
CA ILE A 79 -13.92 -101.31 -21.65
C ILE A 79 -13.87 -102.79 -21.27
N PRO A 80 -14.49 -103.71 -22.03
CA PRO A 80 -14.39 -105.14 -21.77
C PRO A 80 -13.06 -105.68 -22.30
N LEU A 81 -12.45 -106.58 -21.54
CA LEU A 81 -11.13 -107.16 -21.79
C LEU A 81 -11.12 -108.64 -21.36
N TYR A 82 -10.26 -109.42 -22.00
CA TYR A 82 -9.99 -110.81 -21.62
C TYR A 82 -8.50 -111.04 -21.36
N VAL A 83 -8.20 -112.09 -20.61
CA VAL A 83 -6.88 -112.75 -20.63
C VAL A 83 -6.79 -113.72 -21.81
N ASP A 84 -5.58 -114.07 -22.23
CA ASP A 84 -5.31 -114.87 -23.45
C ASP A 84 -5.68 -116.36 -23.32
N ASP A 85 -6.21 -116.79 -22.18
CA ASP A 85 -6.76 -118.13 -21.98
C ASP A 85 -8.06 -118.20 -21.14
N LYS A 86 -8.35 -119.37 -20.55
CA LYS A 86 -9.62 -119.72 -19.90
C LYS A 86 -9.64 -119.53 -18.38
N GLY A 87 -8.61 -118.94 -17.78
CA GLY A 87 -8.59 -118.54 -16.38
C GLY A 87 -7.83 -117.23 -16.25
N ILE A 88 -8.13 -116.43 -15.22
CA ILE A 88 -7.29 -115.28 -14.91
C ILE A 88 -6.12 -115.80 -14.07
N GLY A 89 -4.92 -115.74 -14.64
CA GLY A 89 -3.77 -116.55 -14.31
C GLY A 89 -4.13 -118.04 -14.39
N ASN A 90 -3.81 -118.81 -13.36
CA ASN A 90 -4.26 -120.19 -13.23
C ASN A 90 -5.66 -120.32 -12.57
N GLY A 91 -6.40 -119.22 -12.45
CA GLY A 91 -7.70 -119.07 -11.78
C GLY A 91 -7.56 -118.47 -10.39
N LEU A 92 -8.40 -117.49 -10.02
CA LEU A 92 -8.20 -116.72 -8.80
C LEU A 92 -8.54 -117.53 -7.53
N GLY A 93 -7.54 -117.74 -6.68
CA GLY A 93 -7.66 -118.59 -5.51
C GLY A 93 -8.65 -118.10 -4.43
N ASN A 94 -9.74 -118.83 -4.22
CA ASN A 94 -10.71 -118.58 -3.15
C ASN A 94 -10.17 -118.62 -1.71
N HIS A 95 -9.05 -119.33 -1.50
CA HIS A 95 -8.39 -119.49 -0.20
C HIS A 95 -7.02 -118.80 -0.13
N GLY A 96 -6.78 -117.88 -1.05
CA GLY A 96 -5.63 -116.98 -1.04
C GLY A 96 -4.84 -117.03 -2.32
N ASP A 97 -4.59 -115.84 -2.85
CA ASP A 97 -3.87 -115.64 -4.09
C ASP A 97 -3.28 -114.22 -4.13
N LYS A 98 -2.55 -113.94 -5.20
CA LYS A 98 -2.11 -112.59 -5.53
C LYS A 98 -2.45 -112.25 -6.97
N LEU A 99 -2.47 -110.95 -7.23
CA LEU A 99 -2.63 -110.41 -8.56
C LEU A 99 -1.69 -109.21 -8.72
N VAL A 100 -0.87 -109.26 -9.76
CA VAL A 100 0.08 -108.20 -10.10
C VAL A 100 -0.18 -107.75 -11.53
N LEU A 101 -0.56 -106.48 -11.68
CA LEU A 101 -0.74 -105.85 -12.99
C LEU A 101 0.59 -105.26 -13.45
N LYS A 102 1.05 -105.63 -14.65
CA LYS A 102 2.31 -105.15 -15.22
C LYS A 102 2.08 -104.39 -16.52
N ASN A 103 2.86 -103.33 -16.72
CA ASN A 103 2.85 -102.58 -17.98
C ASN A 103 3.68 -103.31 -19.07
N SER A 104 3.69 -102.75 -20.28
CA SER A 104 4.46 -103.28 -21.42
C SER A 104 5.99 -103.23 -21.27
N PHE A 105 6.51 -102.66 -20.18
CA PHE A 105 7.92 -102.72 -19.79
C PHE A 105 8.18 -103.76 -18.69
N ASN A 106 7.18 -104.57 -18.32
CA ASN A 106 7.20 -105.56 -17.25
C ASN A 106 7.39 -104.94 -15.85
N GLU A 107 7.00 -103.67 -15.67
CA GLU A 107 7.00 -102.98 -14.38
C GLU A 107 5.63 -103.15 -13.70
N THR A 108 5.61 -103.44 -12.41
CA THR A 108 4.37 -103.48 -11.60
C THR A 108 3.72 -102.11 -11.57
N VAL A 109 2.47 -102.05 -12.05
CA VAL A 109 1.62 -100.86 -12.03
C VAL A 109 0.75 -100.83 -10.79
N ASP A 110 0.15 -101.97 -10.47
CA ASP A 110 -0.69 -102.15 -9.29
C ASP A 110 -0.63 -103.62 -8.85
N SER A 111 -0.90 -103.87 -7.57
CA SER A 111 -0.91 -105.21 -7.02
C SER A 111 -1.92 -105.37 -5.88
N VAL A 112 -2.38 -106.59 -5.69
CA VAL A 112 -3.23 -106.98 -4.56
C VAL A 112 -2.97 -108.44 -4.20
N GLU A 113 -2.99 -108.74 -2.91
CA GLU A 113 -2.95 -110.10 -2.39
C GLU A 113 -4.00 -110.27 -1.30
N TRP A 114 -4.48 -111.50 -1.11
CA TRP A 114 -5.46 -111.81 -0.09
C TRP A 114 -5.17 -113.16 0.58
N ILE A 115 -5.48 -113.25 1.88
CA ILE A 115 -5.33 -114.43 2.76
C ILE A 115 -3.89 -114.93 2.97
N VAL A 116 -3.07 -115.01 1.92
CA VAL A 116 -1.67 -115.45 1.95
C VAL A 116 -0.76 -114.26 1.66
N ASP A 117 0.32 -114.15 2.43
CA ASP A 117 1.34 -113.08 2.33
C ASP A 117 2.45 -113.52 1.35
N TYR A 118 2.57 -112.80 0.24
CA TYR A 118 3.56 -112.99 -0.80
C TYR A 118 4.57 -111.86 -0.79
N SER A 119 5.86 -112.22 -0.65
CA SER A 119 6.95 -111.24 -0.45
C SER A 119 7.13 -110.21 -1.57
N ASP A 120 6.55 -110.45 -2.74
CA ASP A 120 6.63 -109.56 -3.91
C ASP A 120 5.42 -108.61 -4.07
N VAL A 121 4.42 -108.70 -3.19
CA VAL A 121 3.32 -107.72 -3.11
C VAL A 121 3.52 -106.79 -1.90
N PRO A 122 3.49 -105.44 -2.07
CA PRO A 122 3.76 -104.53 -0.97
C PRO A 122 2.62 -104.44 0.05
N GLY A 123 2.79 -105.06 1.22
CA GLY A 123 1.91 -104.85 2.37
C GLY A 123 1.61 -106.12 3.15
N ASN A 124 0.60 -106.05 4.01
CA ASN A 124 -0.09 -107.24 4.52
C ASN A 124 -1.27 -107.59 3.58
N PRO A 125 -1.64 -108.88 3.49
CA PRO A 125 -2.71 -109.33 2.62
C PRO A 125 -4.09 -108.89 3.08
N ALA A 126 -4.97 -108.66 2.10
CA ALA A 126 -6.36 -108.37 2.35
C ALA A 126 -7.07 -109.55 3.05
N GLU A 127 -8.09 -109.21 3.84
CA GLU A 127 -8.92 -110.20 4.52
C GLU A 127 -9.82 -110.93 3.50
N GLN A 128 -10.14 -112.19 3.80
CA GLN A 128 -11.05 -112.99 2.98
C GLN A 128 -12.41 -112.29 2.88
N VAL A 129 -12.93 -112.13 1.67
CA VAL A 129 -14.31 -111.67 1.46
C VAL A 129 -15.27 -112.86 1.38
N SER A 130 -16.51 -112.61 1.78
CA SER A 130 -17.59 -113.58 1.68
C SER A 130 -17.90 -113.93 0.21
N GLU A 131 -18.46 -115.12 -0.02
CA GLU A 131 -18.95 -115.53 -1.34
C GLU A 131 -19.91 -114.48 -1.92
N ASN A 132 -19.82 -114.24 -3.23
CA ASN A 132 -20.58 -113.24 -3.98
C ASN A 132 -20.27 -111.76 -3.64
N LEU A 133 -19.19 -111.49 -2.89
CA LEU A 133 -18.68 -110.14 -2.64
C LEU A 133 -17.34 -109.91 -3.34
N THR A 134 -16.91 -108.65 -3.38
CA THR A 134 -15.67 -108.25 -4.04
C THR A 134 -14.70 -107.64 -3.06
N LEU A 135 -13.41 -107.75 -3.38
CA LEU A 135 -12.38 -106.98 -2.74
C LEU A 135 -12.29 -105.62 -3.44
N SER A 136 -12.82 -104.56 -2.83
CA SER A 136 -12.95 -103.24 -3.43
C SER A 136 -11.95 -102.24 -2.85
N ARG A 137 -11.34 -101.40 -3.69
CA ARG A 137 -10.36 -100.38 -3.25
C ARG A 137 -11.06 -99.05 -2.91
N TYR A 138 -10.77 -98.47 -1.75
CA TYR A 138 -11.33 -97.17 -1.30
C TYR A 138 -10.29 -96.08 -1.03
N LYS A 139 -9.00 -96.43 -1.04
CA LYS A 139 -7.88 -95.51 -0.80
C LYS A 139 -6.83 -95.68 -1.90
N THR A 140 -6.35 -94.57 -2.44
CA THR A 140 -5.29 -94.54 -3.46
C THR A 140 -3.89 -94.49 -2.80
N GLY A 141 -2.87 -95.07 -3.45
CA GLY A 141 -1.46 -94.88 -3.09
C GLY A 141 -0.80 -95.91 -2.16
N SER A 142 -1.44 -97.06 -1.89
CA SER A 142 -0.84 -98.20 -1.18
C SER A 142 -1.57 -99.50 -1.58
N ASP A 143 -0.87 -100.64 -1.55
CA ASP A 143 -1.41 -101.95 -1.98
C ASP A 143 -1.65 -102.93 -0.81
N SER A 144 -1.44 -102.48 0.42
CA SER A 144 -1.73 -103.27 1.64
C SER A 144 -3.23 -103.34 1.96
N LYS A 145 -3.62 -104.34 2.77
CA LYS A 145 -4.98 -104.58 3.32
C LYS A 145 -5.82 -103.35 3.66
N ASN A 146 -5.22 -102.28 4.19
CA ASN A 146 -5.96 -101.08 4.61
C ASN A 146 -6.48 -100.25 3.43
N CYS A 147 -6.17 -100.60 2.19
CA CYS A 147 -6.71 -99.94 0.99
C CYS A 147 -7.93 -100.64 0.41
N PHE A 148 -8.22 -101.86 0.87
CA PHE A 148 -9.32 -102.67 0.38
C PHE A 148 -10.36 -102.93 1.47
N TYR A 149 -11.60 -103.13 1.06
CA TYR A 149 -12.72 -103.52 1.92
C TYR A 149 -13.60 -104.55 1.20
N GLU A 150 -14.42 -105.27 1.96
CA GLU A 150 -15.46 -106.13 1.41
C GLU A 150 -16.57 -105.25 0.82
N GLY A 151 -16.69 -105.26 -0.52
CA GLY A 151 -17.64 -104.43 -1.26
C GLY A 151 -18.65 -105.25 -2.05
N THR A 152 -19.85 -104.68 -2.21
CA THR A 152 -20.87 -105.23 -3.11
C THR A 152 -20.39 -105.17 -4.56
N PRO A 153 -20.49 -106.25 -5.35
CA PRO A 153 -20.08 -106.24 -6.75
C PRO A 153 -20.85 -105.19 -7.58
N THR A 154 -20.15 -104.15 -8.06
CA THR A 154 -20.72 -103.11 -8.94
C THR A 154 -19.80 -102.83 -10.13
N PRO A 155 -19.50 -103.84 -10.97
CA PRO A 155 -18.51 -103.70 -12.04
C PRO A 155 -18.86 -102.55 -12.99
N GLY A 156 -17.95 -101.59 -13.11
CA GLY A 156 -18.04 -100.45 -14.00
C GLY A 156 -18.80 -99.22 -13.49
N MET A 157 -19.27 -99.22 -12.23
CA MET A 157 -19.94 -98.06 -11.61
C MET A 157 -19.02 -97.30 -10.65
N GLY A 158 -19.19 -95.99 -10.54
CA GLY A 158 -18.39 -95.17 -9.63
C GLY A 158 -18.62 -95.51 -8.16
N ASN A 159 -17.54 -95.80 -7.43
CA ASN A 159 -17.59 -96.03 -5.99
C ASN A 159 -18.10 -94.76 -5.26
N ILE A 160 -19.01 -94.92 -4.28
CA ILE A 160 -19.57 -93.80 -3.51
C ILE A 160 -18.46 -93.16 -2.64
N ILE A 161 -18.05 -91.92 -2.96
CA ILE A 161 -17.08 -91.13 -2.18
C ILE A 161 -17.85 -90.08 -1.34
N LEU A 162 -17.67 -90.10 -0.02
CA LEU A 162 -18.27 -89.14 0.91
C LEU A 162 -17.25 -88.05 1.28
N LYS A 163 -17.62 -86.76 1.17
CA LYS A 163 -16.77 -85.62 1.55
C LYS A 163 -16.91 -85.29 3.03
N LYS A 164 -15.82 -85.42 3.77
CA LYS A 164 -15.72 -85.06 5.20
C LYS A 164 -15.21 -83.61 5.34
N GLY A 165 -15.91 -82.77 6.10
CA GLY A 165 -15.36 -81.55 6.73
C GLY A 165 -14.99 -80.31 5.89
N GLU A 166 -15.59 -80.05 4.73
CA GLU A 166 -15.37 -78.79 3.99
C GLU A 166 -16.26 -77.64 4.52
N ILE A 167 -15.66 -76.56 5.05
CA ILE A 167 -16.37 -75.36 5.55
C ILE A 167 -15.83 -74.10 4.86
N GLU A 168 -16.72 -73.29 4.28
CA GLU A 168 -16.40 -72.07 3.54
C GLU A 168 -16.68 -70.82 4.40
N LEU A 169 -15.75 -69.85 4.38
CA LEU A 169 -15.87 -68.55 5.04
C LEU A 169 -16.09 -67.42 4.01
N ASN A 170 -17.30 -66.88 3.99
CA ASN A 170 -17.67 -65.78 3.09
C ASN A 170 -17.82 -64.44 3.82
N VAL A 171 -17.20 -63.39 3.30
CA VAL A 171 -17.37 -62.00 3.75
C VAL A 171 -17.72 -61.09 2.58
N ARG A 172 -18.60 -60.11 2.81
CA ARG A 172 -19.07 -59.20 1.76
C ARG A 172 -17.98 -58.31 1.17
N GLN A 173 -17.00 -57.91 1.98
CA GLN A 173 -15.86 -57.09 1.59
C GLN A 173 -14.70 -57.28 2.59
N THR A 174 -13.48 -56.98 2.16
CA THR A 174 -12.25 -57.14 2.96
C THR A 174 -11.58 -55.82 3.32
N SER A 175 -12.12 -54.66 2.92
CA SER A 175 -11.55 -53.34 3.23
C SER A 175 -12.60 -52.42 3.85
N PHE A 176 -12.24 -51.75 4.95
CA PHE A 176 -13.14 -50.93 5.76
C PHE A 176 -12.51 -49.59 6.13
N LEU A 177 -13.32 -48.54 6.17
CA LEU A 177 -12.97 -47.21 6.67
C LEU A 177 -13.78 -46.97 7.94
N ILE A 178 -13.11 -46.86 9.09
CA ILE A 178 -13.79 -46.88 10.40
C ILE A 178 -13.44 -45.65 11.24
N LYS A 179 -14.36 -45.19 12.10
CA LYS A 179 -14.05 -44.09 13.03
C LYS A 179 -13.39 -44.64 14.28
N ARG A 180 -12.37 -43.93 14.80
CA ARG A 180 -11.55 -44.36 15.95
C ARG A 180 -12.35 -44.69 17.22
N ASN A 181 -13.50 -44.02 17.41
CA ASN A 181 -14.35 -44.19 18.59
C ASN A 181 -15.61 -45.03 18.31
N GLU A 182 -15.71 -45.68 17.15
CA GLU A 182 -16.84 -46.52 16.77
C GLU A 182 -16.38 -47.98 16.65
N THR A 183 -17.18 -48.91 17.16
CA THR A 183 -16.97 -50.34 16.95
C THR A 183 -17.59 -50.74 15.61
N GLU A 184 -16.78 -51.31 14.72
CA GLU A 184 -17.26 -51.82 13.45
C GLU A 184 -17.81 -53.24 13.64
N LYS A 185 -19.08 -53.47 13.30
CA LYS A 185 -19.72 -54.78 13.41
C LYS A 185 -19.83 -55.43 12.03
N LEU A 186 -19.07 -56.49 11.82
CA LEU A 186 -19.06 -57.28 10.60
C LEU A 186 -19.89 -58.55 10.76
N VAL A 187 -20.39 -59.08 9.64
CA VAL A 187 -21.09 -60.37 9.60
C VAL A 187 -20.32 -61.30 8.67
N LEU A 188 -19.82 -62.40 9.23
CA LEU A 188 -19.21 -63.51 8.51
C LEU A 188 -20.28 -64.54 8.22
N ASN A 189 -20.34 -65.04 6.99
CA ASN A 189 -21.17 -66.17 6.63
C ASN A 189 -20.29 -67.42 6.58
N ILE A 190 -20.62 -68.42 7.38
CA ILE A 190 -19.90 -69.70 7.41
C ILE A 190 -20.86 -70.78 6.95
N LYS A 191 -20.45 -71.54 5.94
CA LYS A 191 -21.28 -72.57 5.32
C LYS A 191 -20.55 -73.91 5.32
N ASN A 192 -21.20 -74.95 5.81
CA ASN A 192 -20.69 -76.31 5.67
C ASN A 192 -21.08 -76.85 4.30
N ILE A 193 -20.08 -77.10 3.45
CA ILE A 193 -20.27 -77.63 2.10
C ILE A 193 -19.92 -79.14 2.02
N GLY A 194 -19.55 -79.76 3.15
CA GLY A 194 -19.32 -81.21 3.27
C GLY A 194 -20.59 -82.02 3.53
N ASP A 195 -20.48 -83.35 3.39
CA ASP A 195 -21.62 -84.29 3.47
C ASP A 195 -22.01 -84.66 4.91
N PHE A 196 -21.22 -84.25 5.90
CA PHE A 196 -21.44 -84.53 7.33
C PHE A 196 -21.63 -83.24 8.12
N SER A 197 -22.40 -83.32 9.20
CA SER A 197 -22.47 -82.24 10.19
C SER A 197 -21.09 -82.03 10.82
N ASP A 198 -20.58 -80.81 10.79
CA ASP A 198 -19.26 -80.44 11.27
C ASP A 198 -19.37 -79.28 12.27
N LYS A 199 -18.35 -79.13 13.11
CA LYS A 199 -18.22 -78.04 14.06
C LYS A 199 -17.06 -77.15 13.63
N ALA A 200 -17.41 -75.94 13.20
CA ALA A 200 -16.47 -74.91 12.83
C ALA A 200 -15.94 -74.19 14.07
N THR A 201 -14.63 -74.18 14.29
CA THR A 201 -13.98 -73.30 15.27
C THR A 201 -13.38 -72.10 14.55
N ILE A 202 -13.65 -70.89 15.02
CA ILE A 202 -13.23 -69.65 14.37
C ILE A 202 -12.20 -68.96 15.25
N GLU A 203 -11.06 -68.63 14.66
CA GLU A 203 -9.96 -67.98 15.34
C GLU A 203 -9.58 -66.67 14.66
N THR A 204 -9.17 -65.69 15.45
CA THR A 204 -8.61 -64.42 14.95
C THR A 204 -7.09 -64.45 15.12
N ARG A 205 -6.36 -64.07 14.07
CA ARG A 205 -4.90 -64.08 14.01
C ARG A 205 -4.38 -62.82 13.30
N ASP A 206 -3.07 -62.58 13.36
CA ASP A 206 -2.39 -61.45 12.72
C ASP A 206 -3.01 -60.07 13.04
N ILE A 207 -3.51 -59.90 14.26
CA ILE A 207 -4.14 -58.65 14.70
C ILE A 207 -3.05 -57.58 14.83
N THR A 208 -3.17 -56.51 14.06
CA THR A 208 -2.26 -55.36 14.16
C THR A 208 -2.27 -54.77 15.56
N PHE A 209 -1.09 -54.46 16.10
CA PHE A 209 -0.92 -53.97 17.46
C PHE A 209 -1.85 -52.78 17.77
N GLY A 210 -2.57 -52.86 18.89
CA GLY A 210 -3.53 -51.85 19.35
C GLY A 210 -4.97 -52.05 18.87
N TRP A 211 -5.21 -52.89 17.86
CA TRP A 211 -6.56 -53.26 17.41
C TRP A 211 -7.14 -54.38 18.28
N GLN A 212 -8.46 -54.36 18.50
CA GLN A 212 -9.14 -55.40 19.28
C GLN A 212 -10.27 -56.03 18.46
N VAL A 213 -10.46 -57.34 18.62
CA VAL A 213 -11.47 -58.11 17.90
C VAL A 213 -12.21 -59.01 18.86
N TYR A 214 -13.54 -58.98 18.79
CA TYR A 214 -14.42 -59.78 19.63
C TYR A 214 -15.40 -60.56 18.75
N LEU A 215 -15.28 -61.89 18.75
CA LEU A 215 -16.22 -62.80 18.09
C LEU A 215 -17.45 -63.00 18.98
N GLU A 216 -18.66 -62.87 18.43
CA GLU A 216 -19.90 -63.15 19.16
C GLU A 216 -20.02 -64.64 19.50
N LYS A 217 -19.54 -65.51 18.60
CA LYS A 217 -19.40 -66.96 18.78
C LYS A 217 -18.12 -67.43 18.07
N ASN A 218 -17.34 -68.27 18.74
CA ASN A 218 -16.11 -68.85 18.21
C ASN A 218 -16.27 -70.33 17.81
N ILE A 219 -17.42 -70.94 18.09
CA ILE A 219 -17.74 -72.32 17.74
C ILE A 219 -19.15 -72.36 17.17
N VAL A 220 -19.31 -72.99 16.00
CA VAL A 220 -20.60 -73.15 15.34
C VAL A 220 -20.76 -74.55 14.79
N ASN A 221 -21.85 -75.22 15.19
CA ASN A 221 -22.25 -76.50 14.62
C ASN A 221 -23.04 -76.24 13.34
N LEU A 222 -22.65 -76.88 12.25
CA LEU A 222 -23.27 -76.75 10.93
C LEU A 222 -23.60 -78.14 10.40
N SER A 223 -24.89 -78.39 10.17
CA SER A 223 -25.34 -79.56 9.42
C SER A 223 -24.85 -79.46 7.97
N SER A 224 -24.85 -80.58 7.23
CA SER A 224 -24.51 -80.54 5.81
C SER A 224 -25.36 -79.50 5.06
N ASN A 225 -24.69 -78.66 4.27
CA ASN A 225 -25.27 -77.55 3.50
C ASN A 225 -25.93 -76.43 4.33
N GLU A 226 -25.76 -76.42 5.66
CA GLU A 226 -26.23 -75.35 6.55
C GLU A 226 -25.28 -74.15 6.50
N GLU A 227 -25.84 -72.93 6.47
CA GLU A 227 -25.10 -71.68 6.59
C GLU A 227 -25.51 -70.91 7.86
N LYS A 228 -24.54 -70.27 8.52
CA LYS A 228 -24.78 -69.38 9.66
C LYS A 228 -24.01 -68.09 9.54
N ASN A 229 -24.64 -67.02 10.02
CA ASN A 229 -24.05 -65.70 10.11
C ASN A 229 -23.52 -65.45 11.52
N ILE A 230 -22.29 -64.94 11.62
CA ILE A 230 -21.58 -64.68 12.87
C ILE A 230 -21.14 -63.23 12.88
N SER A 231 -21.47 -62.51 13.95
CA SER A 231 -21.01 -61.13 14.10
C SER A 231 -19.59 -61.07 14.65
N VAL A 232 -18.78 -60.17 14.12
CA VAL A 232 -17.44 -59.83 14.60
C VAL A 232 -17.40 -58.34 14.91
N ASN A 233 -17.04 -57.97 16.13
CA ASN A 233 -16.91 -56.58 16.54
C ASN A 233 -15.43 -56.20 16.57
N ILE A 234 -15.07 -55.13 15.85
CA ILE A 234 -13.70 -54.64 15.73
C ILE A 234 -13.61 -53.26 16.34
N LEU A 235 -12.69 -53.10 17.29
CA LEU A 235 -12.34 -51.80 17.85
C LEU A 235 -11.02 -51.32 17.25
N PRO A 236 -11.01 -50.15 16.60
CA PRO A 236 -9.78 -49.52 16.11
C PRO A 236 -8.78 -49.24 17.24
N CYS A 237 -7.50 -49.20 16.87
CA CYS A 237 -6.44 -48.71 17.76
C CYS A 237 -6.73 -47.28 18.25
N GLN A 238 -6.48 -47.02 19.53
CA GLN A 238 -6.76 -45.72 20.17
C GLN A 238 -5.59 -44.72 20.08
N ASP A 239 -4.41 -45.16 19.63
CA ASP A 239 -3.25 -44.29 19.39
C ASP A 239 -3.45 -43.45 18.12
N ASN A 240 -3.40 -42.12 18.24
CA ASN A 240 -3.63 -41.17 17.15
C ASN A 240 -2.74 -41.39 15.91
N THR A 241 -1.53 -41.94 16.09
CA THR A 241 -0.58 -42.27 15.01
C THR A 241 -0.99 -43.51 14.21
N CYS A 242 -1.87 -44.36 14.76
CA CYS A 242 -2.31 -45.59 14.11
C CYS A 242 -3.35 -45.29 13.03
N ARG A 243 -2.95 -45.45 11.76
CA ARG A 243 -3.80 -45.24 10.58
C ARG A 243 -4.39 -46.52 9.99
N TYR A 244 -3.64 -47.62 10.02
CA TYR A 244 -4.02 -48.88 9.37
C TYR A 244 -4.08 -50.04 10.36
N GLY A 245 -4.89 -51.05 10.06
CA GLY A 245 -4.97 -52.30 10.81
C GLY A 245 -5.36 -53.45 9.92
N ASN A 246 -4.75 -54.61 10.15
CA ASN A 246 -5.06 -55.87 9.50
C ASN A 246 -5.45 -56.90 10.56
N ILE A 247 -6.45 -57.72 10.25
CA ILE A 247 -6.95 -58.82 11.09
C ILE A 247 -7.26 -60.01 10.19
N THR A 248 -6.68 -61.17 10.48
CA THR A 248 -7.00 -62.43 9.79
C THR A 248 -8.02 -63.22 10.60
N ILE A 249 -9.03 -63.78 9.93
CA ILE A 249 -10.02 -64.68 10.52
C ILE A 249 -9.90 -66.03 9.83
N SER A 250 -9.62 -67.07 10.60
CA SER A 250 -9.44 -68.45 10.12
C SER A 250 -10.53 -69.35 10.67
N VAL A 251 -10.97 -70.32 9.87
CA VAL A 251 -11.95 -71.35 10.26
C VAL A 251 -11.29 -72.72 10.26
N PHE A 252 -11.52 -73.46 11.33
CA PHE A 252 -11.04 -74.80 11.58
C PHE A 252 -12.19 -75.78 11.58
N SER A 253 -12.05 -76.87 10.83
CA SER A 253 -12.98 -78.00 10.88
C SER A 253 -12.55 -78.95 12.00
N GLU A 254 -13.50 -79.41 12.83
CA GLU A 254 -13.25 -80.44 13.85
C GLU A 254 -13.08 -81.83 13.20
N ILE A 255 -13.74 -82.07 12.06
CA ILE A 255 -13.62 -83.33 11.31
C ILE A 255 -12.26 -83.46 10.61
N GLU A 256 -11.74 -82.38 10.03
CA GLU A 256 -10.45 -82.38 9.31
C GLU A 256 -9.24 -82.08 10.22
N GLU A 257 -9.48 -81.66 11.47
CA GLU A 257 -8.48 -81.26 12.46
C GLU A 257 -7.48 -80.20 11.94
N LYS A 258 -7.89 -79.34 11.00
CA LYS A 258 -7.03 -78.31 10.39
C LYS A 258 -7.79 -77.06 9.98
N GLU A 259 -7.03 -76.03 9.61
CA GLU A 259 -7.56 -74.81 8.98
C GLU A 259 -8.10 -75.16 7.59
N VAL A 260 -9.35 -74.80 7.32
CA VAL A 260 -10.02 -75.12 6.06
C VAL A 260 -10.25 -73.88 5.20
N ASP A 261 -10.35 -72.69 5.80
CA ASP A 261 -10.49 -71.43 5.07
C ASP A 261 -10.08 -70.22 5.94
N ASN A 262 -9.69 -69.11 5.31
CA ASN A 262 -9.38 -67.86 6.01
C ASN A 262 -9.62 -66.59 5.16
N VAL A 263 -9.73 -65.46 5.84
CA VAL A 263 -9.82 -64.14 5.20
C VAL A 263 -9.06 -63.07 5.99
N THR A 264 -8.28 -62.24 5.29
CA THR A 264 -7.66 -61.05 5.87
C THR A 264 -8.52 -59.81 5.62
N LEU A 265 -8.83 -59.09 6.68
CA LEU A 265 -9.58 -57.84 6.67
C LEU A 265 -8.64 -56.66 6.90
N PHE A 266 -8.75 -55.64 6.06
CA PHE A 266 -7.97 -54.41 6.06
C PHE A 266 -8.82 -53.24 6.55
N PHE A 267 -8.30 -52.47 7.49
CA PHE A 267 -8.97 -51.33 8.08
C PHE A 267 -8.11 -50.07 7.95
N GLU A 268 -8.73 -48.97 7.58
CA GLU A 268 -8.15 -47.63 7.67
C GLU A 268 -8.98 -46.81 8.65
N VAL A 269 -8.32 -46.13 9.58
CA VAL A 269 -8.99 -45.21 10.50
C VAL A 269 -9.33 -43.92 9.75
N LEU A 270 -10.56 -43.44 9.91
CA LEU A 270 -10.98 -42.14 9.42
C LEU A 270 -10.37 -41.03 10.28
N GLY A 271 -9.29 -40.43 9.79
CA GLY A 271 -8.60 -39.31 10.41
C GLY A 271 -8.03 -38.34 9.37
N CYS A 272 -7.42 -37.26 9.86
CA CYS A 272 -6.74 -36.24 9.07
C CYS A 272 -5.22 -36.30 9.26
N ASP A 273 -4.50 -35.73 8.29
CA ASP A 273 -3.03 -35.63 8.28
C ASP A 273 -2.66 -34.48 7.35
N LEU A 274 -2.65 -33.28 7.89
CA LEU A 274 -2.25 -32.06 7.23
C LEU A 274 -0.75 -32.10 7.01
N TRP A 275 -0.33 -31.70 5.81
CA TRP A 275 1.06 -31.79 5.44
C TRP A 275 1.47 -30.58 4.63
N VAL A 276 2.46 -29.86 5.14
CA VAL A 276 3.13 -28.78 4.41
C VAL A 276 4.17 -29.39 3.47
N LYS A 277 3.77 -29.66 2.22
CA LYS A 277 4.60 -30.36 1.24
C LYS A 277 5.79 -29.55 0.74
N LYS A 278 5.59 -28.25 0.52
CA LYS A 278 6.60 -27.37 -0.11
C LYS A 278 6.31 -25.91 0.21
N ILE A 279 7.37 -25.11 0.32
CA ILE A 279 7.32 -23.65 0.30
C ILE A 279 7.99 -23.15 -0.99
N LYS A 280 7.42 -22.12 -1.60
CA LYS A 280 8.00 -21.34 -2.69
C LYS A 280 7.82 -19.87 -2.40
N VAL A 281 8.84 -19.09 -2.73
CA VAL A 281 8.82 -17.63 -2.63
C VAL A 281 8.96 -17.02 -4.02
N TYR A 282 8.25 -15.91 -4.24
CA TYR A 282 8.20 -15.23 -5.51
C TYR A 282 8.36 -13.73 -5.33
N ASP A 283 8.97 -13.07 -6.32
CA ASP A 283 8.98 -11.61 -6.43
C ASP A 283 7.63 -11.05 -6.94
N GLU A 284 7.54 -9.72 -7.06
CA GLU A 284 6.35 -9.01 -7.56
C GLU A 284 5.99 -9.40 -9.01
N GLU A 285 6.97 -9.82 -9.80
CA GLU A 285 6.82 -10.31 -11.18
C GLU A 285 6.45 -11.79 -11.26
N LYS A 286 6.29 -12.47 -10.11
CA LYS A 286 5.97 -13.90 -9.96
C LYS A 286 7.11 -14.85 -10.37
N ASN A 287 8.35 -14.37 -10.39
CA ASN A 287 9.52 -15.22 -10.58
C ASN A 287 9.92 -15.89 -9.26
N GLU A 288 10.21 -17.18 -9.30
CA GLU A 288 10.70 -17.94 -8.12
C GLU A 288 12.17 -17.59 -7.86
N LYS A 289 12.48 -17.05 -6.68
CA LYS A 289 13.82 -16.56 -6.29
C LYS A 289 14.01 -16.72 -4.79
N ASN A 290 15.25 -16.85 -4.33
CA ASN A 290 15.57 -16.94 -2.89
C ASN A 290 16.44 -15.77 -2.40
N VAL A 291 16.70 -14.77 -3.24
CA VAL A 291 17.44 -13.55 -2.89
C VAL A 291 16.56 -12.37 -3.26
N PHE A 292 16.30 -11.52 -2.28
CA PHE A 292 15.46 -10.34 -2.37
C PHE A 292 16.21 -9.14 -1.81
N ASN A 293 15.81 -7.95 -2.23
CA ASN A 293 16.28 -6.72 -1.64
C ASN A 293 15.39 -6.35 -0.45
N GLN A 294 15.96 -5.66 0.53
CA GLN A 294 15.16 -5.03 1.58
C GLN A 294 14.13 -4.10 0.92
N GLY A 295 12.87 -4.21 1.33
CA GLY A 295 11.73 -3.47 0.75
C GLY A 295 11.19 -3.99 -0.58
N ASP A 296 11.61 -5.19 -1.00
CA ASP A 296 10.86 -5.98 -1.99
C ASP A 296 9.62 -6.60 -1.33
N ILE A 297 8.55 -6.76 -2.11
CA ILE A 297 7.38 -7.53 -1.69
C ILE A 297 7.56 -8.99 -2.09
N VAL A 298 7.68 -9.86 -1.09
CA VAL A 298 7.86 -11.31 -1.28
C VAL A 298 6.52 -12.01 -1.13
N ARG A 299 6.14 -12.82 -2.12
CA ARG A 299 5.00 -13.72 -1.99
C ARG A 299 5.48 -15.07 -1.47
N VAL A 300 5.14 -15.40 -0.24
CA VAL A 300 5.37 -16.73 0.32
C VAL A 300 4.16 -17.61 0.01
N LYS A 301 4.40 -18.75 -0.64
CA LYS A 301 3.36 -19.70 -1.04
C LYS A 301 3.72 -21.09 -0.51
N SER A 302 2.78 -21.72 0.16
CA SER A 302 2.89 -23.09 0.64
C SER A 302 1.95 -24.03 -0.13
N PHE A 303 2.28 -25.32 -0.12
CA PHE A 303 1.56 -26.41 -0.76
C PHE A 303 1.04 -27.32 0.35
N LEU A 304 -0.20 -27.11 0.78
CA LEU A 304 -0.82 -27.81 1.90
C LEU A 304 -1.70 -28.94 1.38
N LYS A 305 -1.56 -30.14 1.91
CA LYS A 305 -2.38 -31.29 1.55
C LYS A 305 -2.85 -32.02 2.81
N ASN A 306 -4.12 -32.42 2.83
CA ASN A 306 -4.60 -33.42 3.78
C ASN A 306 -4.39 -34.82 3.16
N LEU A 307 -3.52 -35.62 3.76
CA LEU A 307 -3.25 -37.02 3.40
C LEU A 307 -4.27 -37.99 4.01
N GLY A 308 -5.04 -37.54 4.99
CA GLY A 308 -6.14 -38.28 5.60
C GLY A 308 -7.42 -38.25 4.75
N LYS A 309 -8.39 -39.08 5.14
CA LYS A 309 -9.70 -39.21 4.49
C LYS A 309 -10.81 -38.39 5.19
N LYS A 310 -10.51 -37.79 6.34
CA LYS A 310 -11.41 -36.92 7.08
C LYS A 310 -11.13 -35.46 6.72
N ASP A 311 -12.16 -34.74 6.28
CA ASP A 311 -12.08 -33.29 6.08
C ASP A 311 -11.81 -32.58 7.42
N VAL A 312 -10.95 -31.56 7.38
CA VAL A 312 -10.59 -30.75 8.55
C VAL A 312 -11.22 -29.38 8.43
N SER A 313 -11.97 -28.96 9.44
CA SER A 313 -12.60 -27.63 9.46
C SER A 313 -11.75 -26.60 10.21
N ASN A 314 -11.89 -25.32 9.83
CA ASN A 314 -11.26 -24.17 10.49
C ASN A 314 -9.73 -24.25 10.58
N VAL A 315 -9.07 -24.49 9.45
CA VAL A 315 -7.61 -24.63 9.39
C VAL A 315 -6.95 -23.28 9.18
N TYR A 316 -5.98 -22.95 10.03
CA TYR A 316 -5.14 -21.77 9.92
C TYR A 316 -3.73 -22.17 9.47
N VAL A 317 -3.24 -21.49 8.44
CA VAL A 317 -1.86 -21.63 7.95
C VAL A 317 -1.12 -20.35 8.23
N ASN A 318 -0.18 -20.39 9.17
CA ASN A 318 0.59 -19.24 9.63
C ASN A 318 1.97 -19.23 8.97
N PHE A 319 2.45 -18.02 8.70
CA PHE A 319 3.73 -17.76 8.05
C PHE A 319 4.56 -16.87 8.96
N TYR A 320 5.81 -17.27 9.21
CA TYR A 320 6.75 -16.54 10.08
C TYR A 320 8.14 -16.45 9.42
N TYR A 321 9.02 -15.60 9.95
CA TYR A 321 10.45 -15.59 9.60
C TYR A 321 11.34 -15.62 10.84
N ASP A 322 12.42 -16.38 10.84
CA ASP A 322 13.44 -16.55 11.89
C ASP A 322 12.95 -17.13 13.23
N SER A 323 11.79 -16.74 13.74
CA SER A 323 11.18 -17.25 14.96
C SER A 323 9.66 -17.31 14.84
N ILE A 324 9.03 -18.20 15.62
CA ILE A 324 7.57 -18.39 15.63
C ILE A 324 7.02 -17.56 16.79
N ASP A 325 6.82 -16.27 16.56
CA ASP A 325 6.28 -15.30 17.52
C ASP A 325 5.57 -14.13 16.81
N GLU A 326 4.93 -13.25 17.57
CA GLU A 326 4.19 -12.11 17.03
C GLU A 326 5.08 -11.07 16.30
N GLN A 327 6.34 -10.90 16.69
CA GLN A 327 7.25 -9.92 16.05
C GLN A 327 7.69 -10.40 14.67
N HIS A 328 7.70 -11.71 14.48
CA HIS A 328 8.15 -12.39 13.29
C HIS A 328 7.01 -12.91 12.40
N PHE A 329 5.77 -12.60 12.76
CA PHE A 329 4.59 -13.02 12.02
C PHE A 329 4.47 -12.28 10.68
N ILE A 330 4.42 -13.05 9.59
CA ILE A 330 4.23 -12.52 8.22
C ILE A 330 2.75 -12.40 7.88
N GLY A 331 1.96 -13.41 8.24
CA GLY A 331 0.53 -13.46 7.92
C GLY A 331 -0.08 -14.85 8.06
N CYS A 332 -1.39 -14.93 7.87
CA CYS A 332 -2.16 -16.17 8.00
C CYS A 332 -3.12 -16.36 6.82
N LYS A 333 -3.38 -17.62 6.47
CA LYS A 333 -4.48 -18.00 5.60
C LYS A 333 -5.45 -18.96 6.30
N HIS A 334 -6.72 -18.55 6.40
CA HIS A 334 -7.81 -19.37 6.91
C HIS A 334 -8.48 -20.20 5.79
N TYR A 335 -8.85 -21.43 6.12
CA TYR A 335 -9.73 -22.28 5.33
C TYR A 335 -10.85 -22.86 6.20
N ASP A 336 -12.11 -22.63 5.81
CA ASP A 336 -13.27 -23.21 6.49
C ASP A 336 -13.22 -24.75 6.49
N SER A 337 -12.70 -25.35 5.42
CA SER A 337 -12.47 -26.78 5.31
C SER A 337 -11.33 -27.15 4.35
N ILE A 338 -10.55 -28.17 4.72
CA ILE A 338 -9.51 -28.80 3.91
C ILE A 338 -9.80 -30.31 3.78
N GLY A 339 -10.27 -30.71 2.60
CA GLY A 339 -10.34 -32.11 2.19
C GLY A 339 -9.10 -32.58 1.43
N CYS A 340 -9.24 -33.63 0.62
CA CYS A 340 -8.11 -34.33 -0.04
C CYS A 340 -7.39 -33.53 -1.14
N TYR A 341 -8.00 -32.46 -1.66
CA TYR A 341 -7.39 -31.61 -2.69
C TYR A 341 -6.36 -30.64 -2.09
N GLN A 342 -5.19 -30.57 -2.73
CA GLN A 342 -4.12 -29.68 -2.31
C GLN A 342 -4.56 -28.21 -2.36
N LYS A 343 -4.31 -27.50 -1.26
CA LYS A 343 -4.51 -26.06 -1.11
C LYS A 343 -3.18 -25.32 -1.27
N TYR A 344 -3.27 -24.04 -1.62
CA TYR A 344 -2.13 -23.19 -1.91
C TYR A 344 -2.15 -21.91 -1.08
N PRO A 345 -2.05 -21.99 0.26
CA PRO A 345 -2.00 -20.81 1.11
C PRO A 345 -0.85 -19.90 0.68
N SER A 346 -1.10 -18.60 0.61
CA SER A 346 -0.08 -17.61 0.28
C SER A 346 -0.33 -16.27 0.95
N VAL A 347 0.74 -15.60 1.33
CA VAL A 347 0.76 -14.26 1.92
C VAL A 347 1.76 -13.36 1.19
N LEU A 348 1.58 -12.04 1.33
CA LEU A 348 2.54 -11.04 0.86
C LEU A 348 3.33 -10.51 2.06
N TRP A 349 4.63 -10.36 1.89
CA TRP A 349 5.55 -9.92 2.93
C TRP A 349 6.33 -8.70 2.44
N ASP A 350 6.19 -7.57 3.11
CA ASP A 350 7.00 -6.37 2.88
C ASP A 350 8.29 -6.47 3.70
N THR A 351 9.43 -6.57 3.01
CA THR A 351 10.73 -6.85 3.65
C THR A 351 11.45 -5.59 4.11
N ILE A 352 10.83 -4.41 4.09
CA ILE A 352 11.48 -3.13 4.42
C ILE A 352 12.08 -3.10 5.84
N ASN A 353 11.40 -3.72 6.81
CA ASN A 353 11.83 -3.76 8.21
C ASN A 353 12.60 -5.03 8.58
N VAL A 354 13.02 -5.82 7.58
CA VAL A 354 13.79 -7.05 7.78
C VAL A 354 15.27 -6.71 7.64
N GLU A 355 16.09 -7.12 8.61
CA GLU A 355 17.53 -6.88 8.56
C GLU A 355 18.18 -7.53 7.33
N PRO A 356 19.28 -6.99 6.78
CA PRO A 356 20.01 -7.66 5.72
C PRO A 356 20.68 -8.95 6.21
N GLY A 357 20.52 -10.06 5.49
CA GLY A 357 21.06 -11.35 5.93
C GLY A 357 20.35 -12.56 5.36
N TRP A 358 20.65 -13.73 5.92
CA TRP A 358 19.91 -14.96 5.66
C TRP A 358 18.81 -15.10 6.70
N HIS A 359 17.59 -15.37 6.24
CA HIS A 359 16.40 -15.53 7.07
C HIS A 359 15.73 -16.87 6.77
N THR A 360 15.10 -17.45 7.78
CA THR A 360 14.37 -18.72 7.65
C THR A 360 12.88 -18.48 7.68
N VAL A 361 12.18 -18.72 6.59
CA VAL A 361 10.71 -18.63 6.52
C VAL A 361 10.10 -19.93 7.02
N PHE A 362 9.18 -19.84 7.97
CA PHE A 362 8.40 -20.96 8.50
C PHE A 362 6.98 -20.92 7.94
N VAL A 363 6.44 -22.08 7.58
CA VAL A 363 5.00 -22.25 7.35
C VAL A 363 4.51 -23.36 8.25
N ILE A 364 3.54 -23.03 9.07
CA ILE A 364 2.95 -23.93 10.07
C ILE A 364 1.45 -24.02 9.81
N VAL A 365 0.93 -25.24 9.77
CA VAL A 365 -0.50 -25.50 9.83
C VAL A 365 -0.84 -26.04 11.22
N ASP A 366 -2.00 -25.65 11.74
CA ASP A 366 -2.46 -26.00 13.09
C ASP A 366 -1.41 -25.73 14.20
N GLU A 367 -0.89 -24.50 14.23
CA GLU A 367 0.12 -24.10 15.22
C GLU A 367 -0.29 -24.34 16.69
N LYS A 368 -1.59 -24.37 16.97
CA LYS A 368 -2.12 -24.57 18.32
C LYS A 368 -2.32 -26.04 18.69
N ASP A 369 -2.00 -26.98 17.78
CA ASP A 369 -2.13 -28.42 17.98
C ASP A 369 -3.56 -28.79 18.44
N THR A 370 -4.56 -28.28 17.72
CA THR A 370 -5.99 -28.42 18.07
C THR A 370 -6.71 -29.48 17.26
N ILE A 371 -6.11 -29.86 16.12
CA ILE A 371 -6.61 -30.87 15.20
C ILE A 371 -5.79 -32.12 15.48
N VAL A 372 -6.47 -33.23 15.78
CA VAL A 372 -5.78 -34.50 16.04
C VAL A 372 -5.38 -35.15 14.71
N GLU A 373 -4.09 -35.33 14.48
CA GLU A 373 -3.55 -35.79 13.19
C GLU A 373 -2.85 -37.16 13.30
N PHE A 374 -2.65 -37.82 12.16
CA PHE A 374 -1.85 -39.05 12.13
C PHE A 374 -0.35 -38.77 12.32
N ASN A 375 0.12 -37.56 11.96
CA ASN A 375 1.53 -37.17 12.07
C ASN A 375 1.66 -35.68 12.39
N GLU A 376 1.93 -35.32 13.63
CA GLU A 376 2.07 -33.91 14.02
C GLU A 376 3.38 -33.25 13.52
N ASN A 377 4.34 -34.04 13.01
CA ASN A 377 5.67 -33.53 12.68
C ASN A 377 5.80 -32.99 11.25
N ASN A 378 4.80 -33.19 10.39
CA ASN A 378 4.81 -32.73 8.98
C ASN A 378 3.97 -31.44 8.78
N ASN A 379 3.51 -30.85 9.88
CA ASN A 379 2.74 -29.62 9.96
C ASN A 379 3.58 -28.35 9.79
N VAL A 380 4.90 -28.46 9.86
CA VAL A 380 5.84 -27.35 9.70
C VAL A 380 6.83 -27.63 8.57
N LEU A 381 7.13 -26.60 7.77
CA LEU A 381 8.24 -26.62 6.82
C LEU A 381 8.97 -25.28 6.86
N THR A 382 10.26 -25.29 6.50
CA THR A 382 11.08 -24.09 6.44
C THR A 382 11.72 -23.87 5.06
N LEU A 383 12.06 -22.62 4.75
CA LEU A 383 12.81 -22.23 3.56
C LEU A 383 13.71 -21.03 3.86
N SER A 384 14.99 -21.09 3.48
CA SER A 384 15.90 -19.96 3.65
C SER A 384 15.84 -18.99 2.48
N ILE A 385 15.80 -17.69 2.78
CA ILE A 385 15.94 -16.60 1.81
C ILE A 385 17.05 -15.63 2.25
N LYS A 386 17.59 -14.85 1.32
CA LYS A 386 18.55 -13.78 1.60
C LYS A 386 17.95 -12.41 1.32
N ILE A 387 18.05 -11.49 2.28
CA ILE A 387 17.72 -10.07 2.14
C ILE A 387 19.01 -9.28 1.91
N VAL A 388 19.06 -8.48 0.85
CA VAL A 388 20.19 -7.60 0.48
C VAL A 388 19.91 -6.18 0.96
N ASP A 389 20.90 -5.56 1.58
CA ASP A 389 20.83 -4.16 2.02
C ASP A 389 20.62 -3.21 0.83
N THR A 390 19.58 -2.39 0.93
CA THR A 390 19.24 -1.33 -0.03
C THR A 390 18.99 0.01 0.66
N SER A 391 19.49 0.14 1.88
CA SER A 391 19.41 1.38 2.63
C SER A 391 20.05 2.53 1.84
N PRO A 392 19.50 3.75 1.91
CA PRO A 392 20.04 4.87 1.17
C PRO A 392 21.48 5.16 1.60
N SER A 393 22.37 5.33 0.62
CA SER A 393 23.74 5.74 0.84
C SER A 393 23.83 7.12 1.51
N THR A 394 24.99 7.47 2.07
CA THR A 394 25.22 8.80 2.66
C THR A 394 24.99 9.94 1.66
N LEU A 395 25.15 9.69 0.36
CA LEU A 395 24.87 10.66 -0.69
C LEU A 395 23.36 10.83 -0.91
N GLU A 396 22.62 9.73 -0.96
CA GLU A 396 21.17 9.74 -1.19
C GLU A 396 20.41 10.37 -0.03
N LYS A 397 20.86 10.12 1.22
CA LYS A 397 20.31 10.75 2.43
C LYS A 397 20.47 12.28 2.49
N GLN A 398 21.25 12.88 1.58
CA GLN A 398 21.39 14.33 1.50
C GLN A 398 20.38 14.99 0.55
N ILE A 399 19.58 14.22 -0.18
CA ILE A 399 18.52 14.78 -1.04
C ILE A 399 17.37 15.23 -0.17
N LEU A 400 16.98 16.51 -0.29
CA LEU A 400 16.00 17.14 0.60
C LEU A 400 14.81 17.69 -0.17
N ILE A 401 13.61 17.54 0.37
CA ILE A 401 12.42 18.30 0.02
C ILE A 401 12.62 19.72 0.55
N THR A 402 12.70 20.72 -0.33
CA THR A 402 13.04 22.10 0.04
C THR A 402 11.87 23.07 -0.05
N GLU A 403 10.87 22.77 -0.89
CA GLU A 403 9.62 23.51 -0.94
C GLU A 403 8.45 22.53 -1.02
N PHE A 404 7.37 22.85 -0.30
CA PHE A 404 6.19 22.02 -0.19
C PHE A 404 4.94 22.90 -0.19
N TYR A 405 4.14 22.80 -1.25
CA TYR A 405 2.91 23.56 -1.44
C TYR A 405 1.73 22.59 -1.54
N TYR A 406 1.07 22.38 -0.41
CA TYR A 406 -0.06 21.45 -0.29
C TYR A 406 -1.41 22.16 -0.26
N TYR A 407 -1.49 23.37 0.33
CA TYR A 407 -2.74 24.11 0.45
C TYR A 407 -2.91 25.11 -0.69
N THR A 408 -3.41 24.60 -1.82
CA THR A 408 -3.61 25.41 -3.02
C THR A 408 -4.78 26.39 -2.90
N HIS A 409 -4.77 27.41 -3.75
CA HIS A 409 -5.93 28.28 -3.91
C HIS A 409 -7.16 27.52 -4.45
N PRO A 410 -8.39 27.87 -4.01
CA PRO A 410 -9.60 27.17 -4.40
C PRO A 410 -9.79 27.03 -5.92
N GLY A 411 -9.96 25.79 -6.38
CA GLY A 411 -10.18 25.47 -7.79
C GLY A 411 -8.95 25.53 -8.68
N ILE A 412 -7.75 25.61 -8.09
CA ILE A 412 -6.46 25.50 -8.77
C ILE A 412 -5.75 24.22 -8.31
N GLU A 413 -5.50 23.32 -9.25
CA GLU A 413 -4.78 22.06 -9.02
C GLU A 413 -3.27 22.28 -9.19
N ASN A 414 -2.62 22.94 -8.24
CA ASN A 414 -1.20 23.28 -8.32
C ASN A 414 -0.42 22.86 -7.08
N GLU A 415 -0.76 21.74 -6.45
CA GLU A 415 0.12 21.19 -5.40
C GLU A 415 1.52 20.99 -6.00
N TYR A 416 2.59 21.39 -5.31
CA TYR A 416 3.94 21.11 -5.81
C TYR A 416 4.95 20.80 -4.70
N ILE A 417 5.93 20.00 -5.07
CA ILE A 417 7.05 19.58 -4.25
C ILE A 417 8.34 19.93 -4.99
N LYS A 418 9.31 20.50 -4.28
CA LYS A 418 10.65 20.76 -4.82
C LYS A 418 11.68 19.96 -4.04
N ILE A 419 12.49 19.16 -4.74
CA ILE A 419 13.61 18.44 -4.13
C ILE A 419 14.95 19.02 -4.59
N TYR A 420 15.95 19.02 -3.74
CA TYR A 420 17.26 19.62 -3.97
C TYR A 420 18.38 18.61 -3.71
N ASN A 421 19.38 18.62 -4.58
CA ASN A 421 20.63 17.91 -4.41
C ASN A 421 21.73 18.86 -3.94
N PRO A 422 22.00 18.97 -2.62
CA PRO A 422 23.06 19.82 -2.10
C PRO A 422 24.45 19.24 -2.33
N THR A 423 24.59 18.06 -2.94
CA THR A 423 25.87 17.36 -3.04
C THR A 423 26.68 17.81 -4.26
N MET A 424 27.94 17.39 -4.32
CA MET A 424 28.85 17.65 -5.46
C MET A 424 28.76 16.57 -6.56
N LYS A 425 27.77 15.67 -6.49
CA LYS A 425 27.59 14.56 -7.44
C LYS A 425 26.15 14.50 -7.91
N ASP A 426 25.97 14.03 -9.13
CA ASP A 426 24.64 13.72 -9.65
C ASP A 426 24.05 12.51 -8.90
N VAL A 427 22.75 12.56 -8.61
CA VAL A 427 22.04 11.48 -7.92
C VAL A 427 20.96 10.93 -8.84
N ASN A 428 20.97 9.61 -9.04
CA ASN A 428 19.96 8.92 -9.82
C ASN A 428 18.75 8.62 -8.93
N VAL A 429 17.61 9.24 -9.23
CA VAL A 429 16.36 9.09 -8.49
C VAL A 429 15.34 8.23 -9.26
N SER A 430 15.80 7.44 -10.22
CA SER A 430 14.95 6.52 -10.99
C SER A 430 14.18 5.57 -10.08
N GLY A 431 12.85 5.55 -10.20
CA GLY A 431 11.99 4.71 -9.39
C GLY A 431 11.83 5.16 -7.93
N TRP A 432 12.47 6.26 -7.52
CA TRP A 432 12.13 6.93 -6.27
C TRP A 432 10.72 7.50 -6.37
N TYR A 433 10.07 7.77 -5.24
CA TYR A 433 8.69 8.20 -5.25
C TYR A 433 8.29 9.01 -4.04
N PHE A 434 7.25 9.80 -4.20
CA PHE A 434 6.57 10.44 -3.08
C PHE A 434 5.36 9.61 -2.65
N THR A 435 5.10 9.57 -1.35
CA THR A 435 3.89 8.95 -0.80
C THR A 435 3.40 9.72 0.42
N ASN A 436 2.08 9.77 0.58
CA ASN A 436 1.40 10.42 1.70
C ASN A 436 0.74 9.43 2.68
N ASN A 437 1.02 8.14 2.53
CA ASN A 437 0.66 7.10 3.48
C ASN A 437 1.82 6.10 3.66
N PRO A 438 3.02 6.59 4.04
CA PRO A 438 4.26 5.82 4.06
C PRO A 438 4.26 4.59 4.97
N ASP A 439 3.37 4.54 5.96
CA ASP A 439 3.24 3.43 6.91
C ASP A 439 2.50 2.22 6.31
N MET A 440 1.81 2.41 5.18
CA MET A 440 1.18 1.30 4.46
C MET A 440 2.24 0.47 3.74
N CYS A 441 1.97 -0.83 3.55
CA CYS A 441 2.76 -1.69 2.68
C CYS A 441 3.00 -1.02 1.31
N LYS A 442 4.21 -1.16 0.74
CA LYS A 442 4.65 -0.49 -0.50
C LYS A 442 3.65 -0.58 -1.67
N THR A 443 2.94 -1.70 -1.81
CA THR A 443 1.93 -1.93 -2.87
C THR A 443 0.58 -1.27 -2.59
N SER A 444 0.33 -0.92 -1.33
CA SER A 444 -0.87 -0.24 -0.88
C SER A 444 -0.73 1.28 -0.76
N GLN A 445 0.48 1.81 -0.84
CA GLN A 445 0.75 3.24 -0.82
C GLN A 445 0.14 3.96 -2.02
N ASN A 446 -0.39 5.16 -1.79
CA ASN A 446 -0.67 6.13 -2.84
C ASN A 446 0.65 6.82 -3.16
N LYS A 447 1.07 6.81 -4.42
CA LYS A 447 2.41 7.30 -4.77
C LYS A 447 2.55 7.79 -6.20
N ILE A 448 3.49 8.69 -6.38
CA ILE A 448 3.94 9.22 -7.68
C ILE A 448 5.43 8.92 -7.84
N VAL A 449 5.79 8.19 -8.90
CA VAL A 449 7.13 7.57 -9.06
C VAL A 449 7.90 8.23 -10.19
N PHE A 450 9.17 8.56 -9.93
CA PHE A 450 10.09 9.13 -10.92
C PHE A 450 10.35 8.12 -12.04
N PRO A 451 10.18 8.51 -13.32
CA PRO A 451 10.50 7.66 -14.45
C PRO A 451 11.96 7.19 -14.42
N LEU A 452 12.22 6.07 -15.11
CA LEU A 452 13.58 5.58 -15.29
C LEU A 452 14.43 6.59 -16.07
N GLY A 453 15.68 6.77 -15.66
CA GLY A 453 16.61 7.75 -16.23
C GLY A 453 16.60 9.11 -15.55
N THR A 454 15.76 9.33 -14.52
CA THR A 454 15.70 10.60 -13.82
C THR A 454 16.94 10.82 -12.96
N ILE A 455 17.62 11.95 -13.18
CA ILE A 455 18.83 12.36 -12.47
C ILE A 455 18.64 13.78 -11.95
N ILE A 456 18.94 14.00 -10.67
CA ILE A 456 19.08 15.34 -10.11
C ILE A 456 20.57 15.71 -10.13
N LYS A 457 20.92 16.75 -10.89
CA LYS A 457 22.31 17.19 -11.04
C LYS A 457 22.85 17.73 -9.72
N SER A 458 24.17 17.72 -9.58
CA SER A 458 24.86 18.35 -8.45
C SER A 458 24.44 19.83 -8.31
N LYS A 459 24.11 20.24 -7.08
CA LYS A 459 23.67 21.61 -6.74
C LYS A 459 22.41 22.06 -7.50
N ASP A 460 21.61 21.12 -7.97
CA ASP A 460 20.41 21.38 -8.74
C ASP A 460 19.14 20.87 -8.02
N PHE A 461 17.98 21.24 -8.53
CA PHE A 461 16.68 20.83 -7.98
C PHE A 461 15.78 20.20 -9.05
N LEU A 462 14.74 19.51 -8.59
CA LEU A 462 13.60 19.11 -9.42
C LEU A 462 12.31 19.64 -8.81
N VAL A 463 11.39 20.13 -9.65
CA VAL A 463 10.05 20.57 -9.28
C VAL A 463 9.02 19.61 -9.86
N VAL A 464 8.16 19.10 -8.98
CA VAL A 464 7.09 18.16 -9.30
C VAL A 464 5.78 18.82 -8.92
N THR A 465 4.87 19.00 -9.86
CA THR A 465 3.55 19.64 -9.63
C THR A 465 2.38 18.74 -9.99
N GLN A 466 1.21 19.01 -9.46
CA GLN A 466 -0.04 18.36 -9.85
C GLN A 466 -0.39 18.62 -11.31
N ASN A 467 -0.16 19.86 -11.79
CA ASN A 467 -0.49 20.33 -13.13
C ASN A 467 0.50 21.43 -13.57
N ALA A 468 1.28 21.17 -14.61
CA ALA A 468 2.32 22.05 -15.10
C ALA A 468 1.79 23.40 -15.60
N SER A 469 0.66 23.41 -16.30
CA SER A 469 0.00 24.64 -16.76
C SER A 469 -0.44 25.53 -15.60
N ALA A 470 -0.95 24.95 -14.51
CA ALA A 470 -1.34 25.69 -13.31
C ALA A 470 -0.11 26.26 -12.57
N TYR A 471 0.95 25.46 -12.44
CA TYR A 471 2.23 25.90 -11.86
C TYR A 471 2.82 27.09 -12.62
N LYS A 472 2.90 26.99 -13.95
CA LYS A 472 3.41 28.04 -14.83
C LYS A 472 2.56 29.30 -14.78
N ARG A 473 1.24 29.15 -14.67
CA ARG A 473 0.29 30.26 -14.53
C ARG A 473 0.53 31.07 -13.25
N GLU A 474 0.75 30.41 -12.11
CA GLU A 474 0.93 31.09 -10.82
C GLU A 474 2.38 31.56 -10.58
N THR A 475 3.38 30.82 -11.08
CA THR A 475 4.80 31.08 -10.76
C THR A 475 5.61 31.68 -11.90
N ARG A 476 5.12 31.62 -13.15
CA ARG A 476 5.87 31.95 -14.38
C ARG A 476 7.06 31.04 -14.67
N ARG A 477 7.19 29.93 -13.95
CA ARG A 477 8.29 28.96 -14.10
C ARG A 477 7.75 27.64 -14.63
N ASP A 478 8.59 26.90 -15.32
CA ASP A 478 8.28 25.56 -15.78
C ASP A 478 8.68 24.55 -14.69
N PRO A 479 7.84 23.55 -14.39
CA PRO A 479 8.23 22.43 -13.55
C PRO A 479 8.98 21.38 -14.37
N ASP A 480 9.73 20.49 -13.69
CA ASP A 480 10.38 19.37 -14.35
C ASP A 480 9.40 18.21 -14.59
N PHE A 481 8.45 18.03 -13.66
CA PHE A 481 7.48 16.96 -13.70
C PHE A 481 6.06 17.40 -13.35
N GLU A 482 5.08 16.71 -13.91
CA GLU A 482 3.69 16.72 -13.43
C GLU A 482 3.14 15.30 -13.19
N TYR A 483 2.11 15.16 -12.34
CA TYR A 483 1.64 13.82 -11.92
C TYR A 483 0.14 13.53 -12.06
N LYS A 484 -0.73 14.54 -12.14
CA LYS A 484 -2.19 14.33 -12.19
C LYS A 484 -2.78 14.54 -13.58
N VAL A 485 -2.34 15.58 -14.27
CA VAL A 485 -2.75 15.94 -15.63
C VAL A 485 -1.49 15.98 -16.49
N ASP A 486 -1.60 15.62 -17.77
CA ASP A 486 -0.56 15.85 -18.78
C ASP A 486 -0.95 17.14 -19.52
N SER A 487 -0.58 18.27 -18.92
CA SER A 487 -1.03 19.62 -19.28
C SER A 487 0.01 20.44 -20.03
N ASP A 488 1.30 20.10 -19.92
CA ASP A 488 2.38 20.76 -20.65
C ASP A 488 3.37 19.70 -21.17
N LYS A 489 3.54 19.66 -22.49
CA LYS A 489 4.44 18.72 -23.18
C LYS A 489 5.91 18.86 -22.78
N ASP A 490 6.30 20.02 -22.24
CA ASP A 490 7.67 20.29 -21.84
C ASP A 490 7.94 19.79 -20.40
N ALA A 491 6.89 19.47 -19.63
CA ALA A 491 6.98 18.80 -18.33
C ALA A 491 6.88 17.28 -18.51
N SER A 492 7.69 16.52 -17.76
CA SER A 492 7.65 15.05 -17.83
C SER A 492 6.57 14.46 -16.94
N GLN A 493 5.88 13.41 -17.39
CA GLN A 493 4.84 12.76 -16.59
C GLN A 493 5.45 11.79 -15.55
N MET A 494 5.07 11.94 -14.28
CA MET A 494 5.34 10.95 -13.23
C MET A 494 4.42 9.74 -13.36
N ILE A 495 4.89 8.58 -12.87
CA ILE A 495 4.08 7.36 -12.87
C ILE A 495 3.22 7.34 -11.60
N SER A 496 1.92 7.59 -11.76
CA SER A 496 0.96 7.69 -10.66
C SER A 496 0.30 6.35 -10.34
N TYR A 497 0.25 6.00 -9.06
CA TYR A 497 -0.43 4.82 -8.52
C TYR A 497 -1.49 5.23 -7.52
N LYS A 498 -2.72 4.73 -7.71
CA LYS A 498 -3.91 5.13 -6.95
C LYS A 498 -4.15 6.65 -7.06
N SER A 499 -5.01 7.21 -6.20
CA SER A 499 -5.24 8.66 -6.16
C SER A 499 -4.25 9.29 -5.20
N PHE A 500 -3.27 10.03 -5.73
CA PHE A 500 -2.32 10.82 -4.95
C PHE A 500 -2.78 12.29 -4.91
N VAL A 501 -3.03 12.80 -3.70
CA VAL A 501 -3.49 14.17 -3.41
C VAL A 501 -2.97 14.53 -2.03
N LEU A 502 -2.52 15.77 -1.83
CA LEU A 502 -2.03 16.21 -0.52
C LEU A 502 -3.18 16.69 0.37
N SER A 503 -3.07 16.45 1.67
CA SER A 503 -4.11 16.81 2.65
C SER A 503 -3.96 18.26 3.12
N ASN A 504 -5.02 19.06 3.03
CA ASN A 504 -5.06 20.40 3.62
C ASN A 504 -5.17 20.39 5.16
N SER A 505 -5.47 19.24 5.77
CA SER A 505 -5.67 19.08 7.21
C SER A 505 -4.48 18.44 7.93
N GLY A 506 -3.39 18.16 7.20
CA GLY A 506 -2.21 17.48 7.72
C GLY A 506 -2.09 16.05 7.24
N GLU A 507 -0.86 15.62 6.98
CA GLU A 507 -0.48 14.24 6.69
C GLU A 507 1.00 13.97 6.97
N PHE A 508 1.42 12.71 6.85
CA PHE A 508 2.82 12.30 6.86
C PHE A 508 3.27 12.01 5.43
N PHE A 509 4.07 12.91 4.87
CA PHE A 509 4.57 12.86 3.50
C PHE A 509 6.04 12.45 3.48
N THR A 510 6.44 11.57 2.56
CA THR A 510 7.83 11.12 2.45
C THR A 510 8.29 11.07 1.00
N LEU A 511 9.55 11.40 0.79
CA LEU A 511 10.34 10.98 -0.35
C LEU A 511 10.97 9.62 -0.02
N LYS A 512 10.70 8.61 -0.84
CA LYS A 512 11.25 7.27 -0.68
C LYS A 512 12.12 6.88 -1.86
N ASN A 513 13.15 6.08 -1.60
CA ASN A 513 13.88 5.41 -2.67
C ASN A 513 13.01 4.29 -3.29
N ARG A 514 13.48 3.69 -4.39
CA ARG A 514 12.75 2.61 -5.10
C ARG A 514 12.47 1.36 -4.25
N TYR A 515 13.16 1.23 -3.12
CA TYR A 515 13.07 0.12 -2.18
C TYR A 515 12.27 0.48 -0.92
N ASN A 516 11.44 1.53 -0.92
CA ASN A 516 10.57 1.94 0.20
C ASN A 516 11.28 2.50 1.45
N HIS A 517 12.59 2.75 1.37
CA HIS A 517 13.32 3.48 2.41
C HIS A 517 13.00 4.96 2.34
N THR A 518 12.68 5.56 3.49
CA THR A 518 12.51 7.01 3.61
C THR A 518 13.86 7.70 3.42
N VAL A 519 13.91 8.64 2.48
CA VAL A 519 15.07 9.50 2.21
C VAL A 519 14.91 10.84 2.92
N ASP A 520 13.73 11.45 2.80
CA ASP A 520 13.37 12.68 3.49
C ASP A 520 11.85 12.67 3.79
N ALA A 521 11.42 13.46 4.77
CA ALA A 521 10.05 13.51 5.23
C ALA A 521 9.55 14.90 5.61
N VAL A 522 8.23 15.07 5.51
CA VAL A 522 7.51 16.26 5.94
C VAL A 522 6.29 15.81 6.73
N LEU A 523 6.24 16.17 8.01
CA LEU A 523 5.10 15.93 8.89
C LEU A 523 4.45 17.26 9.27
N TYR A 524 3.17 17.44 8.93
CA TYR A 524 2.44 18.68 9.19
C TYR A 524 1.00 18.40 9.60
N GLY A 525 0.44 19.25 10.48
CA GLY A 525 -0.95 19.18 10.96
C GLY A 525 -1.37 17.95 11.77
N LEU A 526 -0.65 16.82 11.70
CA LEU A 526 -0.95 15.58 12.42
C LEU A 526 -0.38 15.56 13.83
N ASN A 527 -1.14 15.01 14.79
CA ASN A 527 -0.67 14.78 16.16
C ASN A 527 0.13 13.47 16.29
N LEU A 528 1.21 13.35 15.51
CA LEU A 528 2.19 12.26 15.58
C LEU A 528 3.54 12.85 16.03
N THR A 529 4.27 12.15 16.90
CA THR A 529 5.55 12.65 17.45
C THR A 529 6.76 11.79 17.11
N HIS A 530 6.54 10.56 16.65
CA HIS A 530 7.59 9.61 16.31
C HIS A 530 7.21 8.84 15.05
N VAL A 531 7.82 9.21 13.92
CA VAL A 531 7.71 8.52 12.64
C VAL A 531 9.09 8.46 11.98
N VAL A 532 9.31 7.51 11.07
CA VAL A 532 10.63 7.33 10.44
C VAL A 532 11.00 8.56 9.61
N GLY A 533 12.14 9.19 9.92
CA GLY A 533 12.60 10.42 9.25
C GLY A 533 11.97 11.71 9.78
N TRP A 534 11.31 11.69 10.94
CA TRP A 534 10.86 12.91 11.60
C TRP A 534 10.92 12.79 13.13
N ASN A 535 11.39 13.83 13.79
CA ASN A 535 11.52 13.88 15.24
C ASN A 535 10.77 15.07 15.87
N GLY A 536 9.81 14.75 16.74
CA GLY A 536 9.08 15.74 17.52
C GLY A 536 7.80 16.24 16.83
N LYS A 537 7.37 17.46 17.18
CA LYS A 537 6.07 18.00 16.76
C LYS A 537 5.99 18.20 15.23
N PRO A 538 4.79 18.10 14.63
CA PRO A 538 4.56 18.47 13.23
C PRO A 538 4.81 19.97 12.96
N ILE A 539 4.93 20.32 11.68
CA ILE A 539 4.78 21.70 11.20
C ILE A 539 3.33 22.15 11.43
N ASP A 540 3.17 23.39 11.92
CA ASP A 540 1.86 24.00 12.09
C ASP A 540 1.18 24.22 10.73
N LEU A 541 -0.16 24.07 10.65
CA LEU A 541 -0.89 24.30 9.40
C LEU A 541 -0.72 25.75 8.93
N VAL A 542 -0.60 25.92 7.61
CA VAL A 542 -0.52 27.24 6.97
C VAL A 542 -1.80 27.58 6.22
N ASP A 543 -1.96 28.87 5.88
CA ASP A 543 -3.09 29.36 5.09
C ASP A 543 -2.98 28.94 3.61
N GLU A 544 -4.09 29.08 2.87
CA GLU A 544 -4.12 28.92 1.41
C GLU A 544 -3.05 29.78 0.70
N GLY A 545 -2.43 29.22 -0.34
CA GLY A 545 -1.42 29.91 -1.13
C GLY A 545 -0.03 30.00 -0.48
N VAL A 546 0.13 29.55 0.77
CA VAL A 546 1.43 29.54 1.46
C VAL A 546 2.27 28.35 1.02
N VAL A 547 3.50 28.63 0.62
CA VAL A 547 4.53 27.64 0.30
C VAL A 547 5.41 27.44 1.53
N LEU A 548 5.45 26.22 2.07
CA LEU A 548 6.44 25.86 3.07
C LEU A 548 7.81 25.77 2.41
N LYS A 549 8.82 26.45 2.98
CA LYS A 549 10.20 26.42 2.50
C LYS A 549 11.13 26.02 3.63
N ARG A 550 12.12 25.18 3.34
CA ARG A 550 13.17 24.90 4.32
C ARG A 550 14.01 26.14 4.60
N VAL A 551 14.36 26.34 5.87
CA VAL A 551 15.27 27.38 6.34
C VAL A 551 16.65 27.10 5.75
N LEU A 552 17.28 28.15 5.22
CA LEU A 552 18.63 28.08 4.68
C LEU A 552 19.63 28.52 5.75
N ASN A 553 20.78 27.87 5.79
CA ASN A 553 21.92 28.34 6.59
C ASN A 553 22.58 29.58 5.96
N THR A 554 23.61 30.12 6.61
CA THR A 554 24.31 31.35 6.19
C THR A 554 25.01 31.24 4.83
N ILE A 555 25.26 30.02 4.33
CA ILE A 555 25.85 29.77 3.01
C ILE A 555 24.81 29.34 1.96
N GLY A 556 23.51 29.43 2.28
CA GLY A 556 22.41 29.18 1.35
C GLY A 556 22.05 27.70 1.13
N VAL A 557 22.47 26.81 2.03
CA VAL A 557 22.14 25.37 1.98
C VAL A 557 20.98 25.09 2.95
N PRO A 558 19.97 24.28 2.55
CA PRO A 558 18.87 23.90 3.44
C PRO A 558 19.38 23.23 4.73
N ILE A 559 18.76 23.61 5.85
CA ILE A 559 18.96 22.97 7.13
C ILE A 559 18.01 21.78 7.21
N ASP A 560 18.54 20.65 7.69
CA ASP A 560 17.78 19.45 7.93
C ASP A 560 18.15 18.86 9.29
N THR A 561 17.20 18.93 10.21
CA THR A 561 17.26 18.36 11.56
C THR A 561 16.18 17.31 11.76
N ASP A 562 15.45 16.95 10.68
CA ASP A 562 14.24 16.14 10.70
C ASP A 562 13.18 16.70 11.65
N THR A 563 13.06 18.03 11.79
CA THR A 563 12.09 18.65 12.71
C THR A 563 11.32 19.80 12.07
N TYR A 564 10.20 20.20 12.70
CA TYR A 564 9.40 21.35 12.25
C TYR A 564 10.21 22.65 12.14
N ARG A 565 11.30 22.79 12.90
CA ARG A 565 12.14 24.00 12.91
C ARG A 565 12.81 24.24 11.57
N ASP A 566 13.00 23.19 10.78
CA ASP A 566 13.55 23.29 9.43
C ASP A 566 12.63 24.10 8.51
N TRP A 567 11.38 24.34 8.89
CA TRP A 567 10.35 25.00 8.05
C TRP A 567 9.85 26.33 8.62
N VAL A 568 10.28 26.70 9.83
CA VAL A 568 9.83 27.93 10.50
C VAL A 568 10.63 29.13 9.98
N ASN A 569 10.03 29.85 9.03
CA ASN A 569 10.57 31.09 8.51
C ASN A 569 9.82 32.29 9.10
N ILE A 570 10.55 33.37 9.37
CA ILE A 570 9.92 34.64 9.76
C ILE A 570 9.14 35.27 8.59
N ARG A 571 9.64 35.04 7.37
CA ARG A 571 8.95 35.32 6.13
C ARG A 571 7.97 34.19 5.83
N MET A 572 6.72 34.55 5.58
CA MET A 572 5.76 33.65 4.94
C MET A 572 5.93 33.78 3.42
N PHE A 573 6.09 32.66 2.73
CA PHE A 573 6.21 32.63 1.28
C PHE A 573 4.84 32.32 0.68
N TYR A 574 4.35 33.16 -0.22
CA TYR A 574 3.15 32.85 -1.01
C TYR A 574 3.52 32.50 -2.44
N ILE A 575 2.71 31.64 -3.06
CA ILE A 575 2.86 31.24 -4.46
C ILE A 575 2.96 32.48 -5.37
N GLY A 576 3.92 32.46 -6.30
CA GLY A 576 4.13 33.53 -7.28
C GLY A 576 4.86 34.78 -6.77
N GLN A 577 5.11 34.93 -5.46
CA GLN A 577 5.91 36.05 -4.94
C GLN A 577 7.37 35.99 -5.43
N SER A 578 7.98 37.16 -5.60
CA SER A 578 9.40 37.27 -5.90
C SER A 578 10.29 36.86 -4.72
N ASP A 579 11.56 36.59 -4.98
CA ASP A 579 12.59 36.41 -3.95
C ASP A 579 13.92 37.07 -4.35
N PHE A 580 13.87 38.37 -4.67
CA PHE A 580 15.04 39.13 -5.10
C PHE A 580 16.07 39.26 -3.97
N LYS A 581 17.35 39.05 -4.28
CA LYS A 581 18.45 39.24 -3.34
C LYS A 581 19.21 40.52 -3.67
N PHE A 582 19.15 41.49 -2.76
CA PHE A 582 19.81 42.78 -2.93
C PHE A 582 21.11 42.86 -2.12
N LYS A 583 22.10 43.55 -2.68
CA LYS A 583 23.39 43.85 -2.03
C LYS A 583 23.52 45.36 -1.83
N LYS A 584 24.43 45.77 -0.95
CA LYS A 584 24.81 47.19 -0.82
C LYS A 584 25.47 47.67 -2.12
N ILE A 585 25.05 48.83 -2.61
CA ILE A 585 25.54 49.45 -3.83
C ILE A 585 26.30 50.71 -3.42
N SER A 586 27.57 50.80 -3.79
CA SER A 586 28.38 52.01 -3.57
C SER A 586 28.62 52.70 -4.90
N PHE A 587 28.34 54.00 -4.98
CA PHE A 587 28.45 54.77 -6.22
C PHE A 587 28.85 56.22 -5.94
N ASN A 588 29.45 56.88 -6.93
CA ASN A 588 29.58 58.34 -6.94
C ASN A 588 28.41 58.91 -7.75
N GLY A 589 27.66 59.86 -7.20
CA GLY A 589 26.50 60.40 -7.88
C GLY A 589 25.85 61.53 -7.12
N THR A 590 24.55 61.73 -7.41
CA THR A 590 23.74 62.78 -6.78
C THR A 590 22.58 62.15 -6.01
N VAL A 591 22.42 62.56 -4.76
CA VAL A 591 21.26 62.20 -3.93
C VAL A 591 20.57 63.48 -3.47
N LYS A 592 19.27 63.59 -3.75
CA LYS A 592 18.44 64.72 -3.31
C LYS A 592 17.38 64.24 -2.34
N VAL A 593 17.32 64.84 -1.16
CA VAL A 593 16.35 64.50 -0.12
C VAL A 593 15.30 65.58 0.01
N PHE A 594 14.08 65.20 0.37
CA PHE A 594 12.97 66.12 0.54
C PHE A 594 11.92 65.58 1.50
N VAL A 595 11.06 66.46 1.97
CA VAL A 595 9.91 66.11 2.81
C VAL A 595 8.63 66.79 2.33
N SER A 596 7.50 66.14 2.60
CA SER A 596 6.17 66.69 2.39
C SER A 596 5.64 67.27 3.70
N PRO A 597 4.86 68.37 3.68
CA PRO A 597 4.39 69.11 2.50
C PRO A 597 5.40 70.14 1.94
N ASP A 598 6.58 70.29 2.55
CA ASP A 598 7.50 71.41 2.31
C ASP A 598 7.94 71.58 0.84
N SER A 599 8.47 70.52 0.22
CA SER A 599 9.10 70.60 -1.11
C SER A 599 8.77 69.43 -2.06
N SER A 600 8.02 68.42 -1.59
CA SER A 600 7.74 67.19 -2.32
C SER A 600 7.19 67.39 -3.75
N PHE A 601 6.18 68.25 -3.91
CA PHE A 601 5.57 68.51 -5.21
C PHE A 601 6.56 69.10 -6.21
N ASN A 602 7.29 70.14 -5.81
CA ASN A 602 8.25 70.81 -6.70
C ASN A 602 9.41 69.88 -7.10
N VAL A 603 9.89 69.04 -6.17
CA VAL A 603 10.95 68.07 -6.46
C VAL A 603 10.46 67.04 -7.48
N ILE A 604 9.31 66.41 -7.23
CA ILE A 604 8.77 65.36 -8.12
C ILE A 604 8.46 65.93 -9.51
N VAL A 605 7.82 67.10 -9.60
CA VAL A 605 7.51 67.75 -10.87
C VAL A 605 8.80 68.09 -11.63
N SER A 606 9.82 68.61 -10.95
CA SER A 606 11.10 68.91 -11.59
C SER A 606 11.77 67.68 -12.21
N GLU A 607 11.76 66.53 -11.52
CA GLU A 607 12.34 65.31 -12.09
C GLU A 607 11.51 64.76 -13.26
N ILE A 608 10.16 64.80 -13.17
CA ILE A 608 9.26 64.41 -14.28
C ILE A 608 9.44 65.32 -15.50
N GLN A 609 9.62 66.62 -15.30
CA GLN A 609 9.83 67.58 -16.39
C GLN A 609 11.18 67.40 -17.09
N ASN A 610 12.21 67.02 -16.33
CA ASN A 610 13.54 66.75 -16.87
C ASN A 610 13.68 65.38 -17.53
N THR A 611 12.73 64.47 -17.32
CA THR A 611 12.72 63.13 -17.93
C THR A 611 12.52 63.22 -19.45
N THR A 612 13.32 62.45 -20.19
CA THR A 612 13.41 62.51 -21.66
C THR A 612 12.98 61.24 -22.38
N SER A 613 13.04 60.08 -21.71
CA SER A 613 12.90 58.77 -22.36
C SER A 613 11.80 57.92 -21.73
N SER A 614 11.81 57.70 -20.41
CA SER A 614 10.86 56.78 -19.77
C SER A 614 10.54 57.10 -18.31
N ILE A 615 9.29 56.83 -17.91
CA ILE A 615 8.80 56.86 -16.53
C ILE A 615 8.19 55.50 -16.20
N TYR A 616 8.71 54.86 -15.16
CA TYR A 616 8.13 53.66 -14.54
C TYR A 616 7.64 54.04 -13.14
N LEU A 617 6.34 54.08 -12.93
CA LEU A 617 5.71 54.49 -11.66
C LEU A 617 5.04 53.29 -11.02
N ASN A 618 5.52 52.87 -9.85
CA ASN A 618 4.79 51.94 -8.99
C ASN A 618 4.18 52.70 -7.82
N MET A 619 2.87 52.57 -7.64
CA MET A 619 2.11 53.33 -6.66
C MET A 619 0.97 52.48 -6.10
N TYR A 620 0.52 52.77 -4.88
CA TYR A 620 -0.68 52.15 -4.31
C TYR A 620 -1.96 52.83 -4.82
N GLU A 621 -1.99 54.16 -4.75
CA GLU A 621 -3.11 55.01 -5.19
C GLU A 621 -2.58 56.27 -5.89
N PHE A 622 -3.22 56.64 -7.00
CA PHE A 622 -2.92 57.85 -7.76
C PHE A 622 -4.14 58.78 -7.93
N THR A 623 -4.23 59.78 -7.05
CA THR A 623 -5.38 60.71 -6.97
C THR A 623 -5.03 62.20 -7.14
N ASN A 624 -3.75 62.52 -7.34
CA ASN A 624 -3.27 63.90 -7.51
C ASN A 624 -3.34 64.35 -8.98
N VAL A 625 -4.23 65.32 -9.25
CA VAL A 625 -4.49 65.81 -10.61
C VAL A 625 -3.35 66.63 -11.18
N PHE A 626 -2.64 67.38 -10.34
CA PHE A 626 -1.52 68.19 -10.80
C PHE A 626 -0.36 67.31 -11.25
N LEU A 627 -0.05 66.23 -10.51
CA LEU A 627 0.93 65.24 -10.95
C LEU A 627 0.47 64.50 -12.22
N CYS A 628 -0.82 64.15 -12.33
CA CYS A 628 -1.39 63.59 -13.57
C CYS A 628 -1.15 64.50 -14.78
N ASN A 629 -1.35 65.82 -14.63
CA ASN A 629 -1.07 66.78 -15.70
C ASN A 629 0.42 66.81 -16.09
N GLU A 630 1.34 66.68 -15.14
CA GLU A 630 2.78 66.63 -15.44
C GLU A 630 3.20 65.32 -16.13
N ILE A 631 2.59 64.19 -15.77
CA ILE A 631 2.75 62.92 -16.49
C ILE A 631 2.22 63.02 -17.93
N ILE A 632 1.06 63.63 -18.13
CA ILE A 632 0.50 63.87 -19.48
C ILE A 632 1.44 64.78 -20.28
N LYS A 633 2.02 65.81 -19.67
CA LYS A 633 3.04 66.64 -20.34
C LYS A 633 4.27 65.82 -20.73
N ALA A 634 4.68 64.83 -19.95
CA ALA A 634 5.77 63.93 -20.33
C ALA A 634 5.38 63.06 -21.54
N LEU A 635 4.16 62.51 -21.56
CA LEU A 635 3.63 61.77 -22.72
C LEU A 635 3.60 62.63 -23.99
N ILE A 636 3.17 63.91 -23.89
CA ILE A 636 3.18 64.85 -25.02
C ILE A 636 4.61 65.10 -25.54
N ARG A 637 5.63 65.00 -24.67
CA ARG A 637 7.05 65.06 -25.05
C ARG A 637 7.59 63.72 -25.58
N ASN A 638 6.74 62.72 -25.84
CA ASN A 638 7.08 61.36 -26.27
C ASN A 638 7.87 60.53 -25.23
N VAL A 639 7.76 60.86 -23.94
CA VAL A 639 8.31 60.02 -22.86
C VAL A 639 7.41 58.79 -22.68
N ASN A 640 8.00 57.59 -22.62
CA ASN A 640 7.25 56.34 -22.40
C ASN A 640 6.84 56.20 -20.93
N VAL A 641 5.54 56.18 -20.63
CA VAL A 641 5.01 56.11 -19.26
C VAL A 641 4.33 54.77 -18.98
N ASN A 642 4.79 54.07 -17.95
CA ASN A 642 4.28 52.78 -17.47
C ASN A 642 3.92 52.90 -15.99
N ILE A 643 2.66 52.64 -15.60
CA ILE A 643 2.13 52.88 -14.25
C ILE A 643 1.51 51.60 -13.65
N LEU A 644 2.12 51.07 -12.60
CA LEU A 644 1.65 49.91 -11.83
C LEU A 644 0.92 50.32 -10.56
N LEU A 645 -0.30 49.78 -10.36
CA LEU A 645 -1.18 50.08 -9.24
C LEU A 645 -1.75 48.82 -8.58
N ASP A 646 -2.35 48.97 -7.39
CA ASP A 646 -3.17 47.90 -6.81
C ASP A 646 -4.58 47.91 -7.43
N GLY A 647 -5.08 46.73 -7.81
CA GLY A 647 -6.40 46.56 -8.42
C GLY A 647 -7.55 46.40 -7.41
N ASN A 648 -7.24 46.20 -6.14
CA ASN A 648 -8.18 46.04 -5.03
C ASN A 648 -7.70 46.76 -3.75
N PRO A 649 -7.42 48.08 -3.81
CA PRO A 649 -6.99 48.83 -2.63
C PRO A 649 -8.11 48.85 -1.59
N VAL A 650 -7.76 49.05 -0.33
CA VAL A 650 -8.71 49.23 0.78
C VAL A 650 -9.67 50.37 0.43
N GLY A 651 -10.98 50.10 0.49
CA GLY A 651 -12.02 51.07 0.09
C GLY A 651 -12.32 51.11 -1.42
N GLY A 652 -11.58 50.35 -2.23
CA GLY A 652 -11.74 50.28 -3.68
C GLY A 652 -11.12 51.46 -4.43
N ILE A 653 -10.95 51.32 -5.75
CA ILE A 653 -10.35 52.37 -6.58
C ILE A 653 -11.31 53.56 -6.67
N PRO A 654 -10.93 54.76 -6.18
CA PRO A 654 -11.81 55.91 -6.14
C PRO A 654 -12.12 56.44 -7.56
N PRO A 655 -13.29 57.06 -7.79
CA PRO A 655 -13.66 57.57 -9.11
C PRO A 655 -12.65 58.54 -9.72
N VAL A 656 -12.03 59.39 -8.89
CA VAL A 656 -11.00 60.33 -9.34
C VAL A 656 -9.81 59.61 -9.96
N GLU A 657 -9.32 58.54 -9.34
CA GLU A 657 -8.19 57.76 -9.84
C GLU A 657 -8.51 57.13 -11.19
N LYS A 658 -9.69 56.49 -11.32
CA LYS A 658 -10.14 55.92 -12.61
C LYS A 658 -10.08 56.94 -13.75
N ILE A 659 -10.52 58.18 -13.49
CA ILE A 659 -10.50 59.27 -14.46
C ILE A 659 -9.08 59.69 -14.80
N LEU A 660 -8.20 59.85 -13.81
CA LEU A 660 -6.81 60.23 -14.06
C LEU A 660 -6.07 59.18 -14.88
N LEU A 661 -6.28 57.90 -14.58
CA LEU A 661 -5.67 56.81 -15.32
C LEU A 661 -6.19 56.72 -16.75
N MET A 662 -7.50 56.92 -16.96
CA MET A 662 -8.06 57.03 -18.32
C MET A 662 -7.51 58.25 -19.08
N ARG A 663 -7.28 59.38 -18.41
CA ARG A 663 -6.61 60.52 -19.04
C ARG A 663 -5.19 60.16 -19.45
N VAL A 664 -4.38 59.58 -18.56
CA VAL A 664 -3.00 59.15 -18.88
C VAL A 664 -3.00 58.15 -20.05
N HIS A 665 -3.91 57.19 -20.02
CA HIS A 665 -4.07 56.19 -21.07
C HIS A 665 -4.42 56.79 -22.44
N ASN A 666 -5.36 57.73 -22.49
CA ASN A 666 -5.76 58.41 -23.73
C ASN A 666 -4.62 59.21 -24.38
N TYR A 667 -3.57 59.55 -23.63
CA TYR A 667 -2.35 60.19 -24.15
C TYR A 667 -1.21 59.19 -24.42
N GLY A 668 -1.48 57.88 -24.38
CA GLY A 668 -0.53 56.82 -24.73
C GLY A 668 0.19 56.17 -23.54
N GLY A 669 -0.15 56.52 -22.30
CA GLY A 669 0.40 55.85 -21.12
C GLY A 669 -0.14 54.43 -20.95
N ARG A 670 0.72 53.53 -20.45
CA ARG A 670 0.36 52.13 -20.16
C ARG A 670 0.12 51.98 -18.68
N ILE A 671 -1.00 51.37 -18.29
CA ILE A 671 -1.41 51.23 -16.89
C ILE A 671 -1.80 49.77 -16.64
N HIS A 672 -1.12 49.13 -15.69
CA HIS A 672 -1.44 47.78 -15.23
C HIS A 672 -1.74 47.77 -13.73
N PHE A 673 -2.44 46.73 -13.29
CA PHE A 673 -2.85 46.53 -11.92
C PHE A 673 -2.51 45.12 -11.45
N ILE A 674 -2.05 44.97 -10.21
CA ILE A 674 -2.07 43.66 -9.54
C ILE A 674 -3.45 43.48 -8.91
N LYS A 675 -4.22 42.49 -9.38
CA LYS A 675 -5.63 42.32 -9.03
C LYS A 675 -5.96 40.88 -8.68
N ASN A 676 -6.72 40.74 -7.61
CA ASN A 676 -7.45 39.54 -7.24
C ASN A 676 -8.78 39.47 -8.02
N ASN A 677 -9.08 38.31 -8.60
CA ASN A 677 -10.35 38.04 -9.27
C ASN A 677 -10.76 36.57 -9.06
N GLN A 678 -11.35 36.31 -7.89
CA GLN A 678 -11.78 34.97 -7.49
C GLN A 678 -12.80 34.34 -8.45
N ALA A 679 -13.67 35.13 -9.09
CA ALA A 679 -14.64 34.63 -10.06
C ALA A 679 -13.96 33.93 -11.26
N ASN A 680 -12.76 34.38 -11.63
CA ASN A 680 -11.93 33.80 -12.69
C ASN A 680 -10.75 32.99 -12.14
N ARG A 681 -10.80 32.60 -10.85
CA ARG A 681 -9.74 31.85 -10.15
C ARG A 681 -8.36 32.51 -10.33
N VAL A 682 -8.30 33.82 -10.14
CA VAL A 682 -7.07 34.60 -10.11
C VAL A 682 -6.85 35.11 -8.69
N PHE A 683 -5.71 34.73 -8.12
CA PHE A 683 -5.30 35.10 -6.78
C PHE A 683 -4.02 35.92 -6.88
N LYS A 684 -4.00 37.08 -6.22
CA LYS A 684 -2.85 37.98 -6.31
C LYS A 684 -1.69 37.51 -5.45
N ARG A 685 -0.46 37.61 -5.97
CA ARG A 685 0.75 37.21 -5.22
C ARG A 685 1.06 38.10 -4.02
N TYR A 686 0.52 39.32 -3.98
CA TYR A 686 0.67 40.24 -2.84
C TYR A 686 -0.69 40.68 -2.33
N SER A 687 -0.85 40.73 -1.00
CA SER A 687 -2.06 41.25 -0.37
C SER A 687 -2.34 42.70 -0.74
N PHE A 688 -1.32 43.51 -0.98
CA PHE A 688 -1.44 44.83 -1.61
C PHE A 688 -0.16 45.18 -2.38
N ASN A 689 -0.28 45.83 -3.53
CA ASN A 689 0.81 46.57 -4.16
C ASN A 689 0.96 47.95 -3.51
N HIS A 690 1.74 48.03 -2.43
CA HIS A 690 1.88 49.22 -1.60
C HIS A 690 3.23 49.94 -1.76
N ALA A 691 4.05 49.53 -2.72
CA ALA A 691 5.29 50.21 -3.09
C ALA A 691 5.01 51.60 -3.67
N LYS A 692 5.88 52.58 -3.37
CA LYS A 692 5.81 53.94 -3.91
C LYS A 692 7.19 54.37 -4.41
N TYR A 693 7.41 54.17 -5.70
CA TYR A 693 8.66 54.60 -6.33
C TYR A 693 8.48 54.94 -7.80
N LEU A 694 9.44 55.71 -8.32
CA LEU A 694 9.57 56.03 -9.73
C LEU A 694 10.96 55.65 -10.21
N VAL A 695 11.06 55.14 -11.42
CA VAL A 695 12.33 55.03 -12.17
C VAL A 695 12.20 55.89 -13.42
N LEU A 696 13.13 56.83 -13.59
CA LEU A 696 13.16 57.80 -14.69
C LEU A 696 14.42 57.57 -15.52
N ASP A 697 14.26 57.47 -16.84
CA ASP A 697 15.34 57.30 -17.84
C ASP A 697 16.34 56.18 -17.50
N ASN A 698 15.90 55.15 -16.77
CA ASN A 698 16.72 54.03 -16.27
C ASN A 698 17.93 54.45 -15.41
N GLU A 699 17.99 55.70 -14.95
CA GLU A 699 19.12 56.27 -14.22
C GLU A 699 18.70 56.86 -12.87
N THR A 700 17.48 57.38 -12.75
CA THR A 700 17.03 58.08 -11.55
C THR A 700 15.94 57.31 -10.83
N VAL A 701 16.09 57.07 -9.54
CA VAL A 701 15.05 56.48 -8.68
C VAL A 701 14.51 57.52 -7.72
N ILE A 702 13.19 57.59 -7.59
CA ILE A 702 12.53 58.31 -6.50
C ILE A 702 11.85 57.31 -5.58
N VAL A 703 12.15 57.33 -4.29
CA VAL A 703 11.49 56.50 -3.26
C VAL A 703 10.82 57.41 -2.25
N MET A 704 9.61 57.06 -1.83
CA MET A 704 8.82 57.89 -0.90
C MET A 704 7.92 57.07 0.03
N SER A 705 7.51 57.68 1.14
CA SER A 705 6.54 57.09 2.08
C SER A 705 5.07 57.29 1.68
N CYS A 706 4.81 58.20 0.72
CA CYS A 706 3.49 58.70 0.39
C CYS A 706 2.91 58.13 -0.91
N ASN A 707 1.58 58.06 -0.98
CA ASN A 707 0.86 57.91 -2.25
C ASN A 707 0.92 59.20 -3.08
N PHE A 708 0.65 59.12 -4.38
CA PHE A 708 0.41 60.29 -5.24
C PHE A 708 -1.00 60.85 -5.01
N GLY A 709 -1.27 61.26 -3.77
CA GLY A 709 -2.50 61.92 -3.34
C GLY A 709 -2.30 63.40 -3.04
N ASN A 710 -3.42 64.12 -2.84
CA ASN A 710 -3.39 65.56 -2.55
C ASN A 710 -2.82 65.90 -1.17
N THR A 711 -2.84 64.96 -0.22
CA THR A 711 -2.21 65.13 1.10
C THR A 711 -0.77 64.63 1.12
N GLY A 712 -0.44 63.60 0.34
CA GLY A 712 0.91 63.03 0.27
C GLY A 712 1.90 63.89 -0.50
N VAL A 713 1.49 64.42 -1.66
CA VAL A 713 2.31 65.31 -2.50
C VAL A 713 1.49 66.58 -2.84
N PRO A 714 1.20 67.43 -1.85
CA PRO A 714 0.34 68.59 -2.01
C PRO A 714 1.00 69.64 -2.91
N ARG A 715 0.23 70.23 -3.84
CA ARG A 715 0.70 71.39 -4.62
C ARG A 715 0.95 72.61 -3.74
N ASN A 716 0.17 72.76 -2.67
CA ASN A 716 0.33 73.82 -1.69
C ASN A 716 1.12 73.31 -0.48
N HIS A 717 2.33 73.84 -0.30
CA HIS A 717 3.24 73.43 0.78
C HIS A 717 2.79 73.75 2.21
N VAL A 718 1.70 74.50 2.43
CA VAL A 718 1.18 74.80 3.78
C VAL A 718 0.21 73.73 4.32
N PHE A 719 -0.06 72.67 3.55
CA PHE A 719 -1.02 71.63 3.90
C PHE A 719 -0.54 70.27 3.41
N GLY A 720 -0.67 69.22 4.23
CA GLY A 720 -0.46 67.84 3.80
C GLY A 720 -0.10 66.91 4.94
N ASN A 721 0.31 65.70 4.58
CA ASN A 721 0.93 64.74 5.49
C ASN A 721 2.42 65.09 5.69
N ARG A 722 2.98 64.72 6.84
CA ARG A 722 4.43 64.57 6.98
C ARG A 722 4.86 63.26 6.30
N GLU A 723 5.77 63.38 5.33
CA GLU A 723 6.27 62.27 4.49
C GLU A 723 7.74 62.51 4.15
N TRP A 724 8.52 61.46 3.92
CA TRP A 724 9.91 61.54 3.49
C TRP A 724 10.08 61.00 2.07
N GLY A 725 11.02 61.59 1.32
CA GLY A 725 11.37 61.13 0.00
C GLY A 725 12.83 61.40 -0.37
N VAL A 726 13.31 60.63 -1.34
CA VAL A 726 14.65 60.74 -1.88
C VAL A 726 14.66 60.51 -3.38
N VAL A 727 15.50 61.27 -4.08
CA VAL A 727 15.88 61.07 -5.48
C VAL A 727 17.33 60.61 -5.51
N ILE A 728 17.60 59.48 -6.16
CA ILE A 728 18.94 58.90 -6.32
C ILE A 728 19.24 58.84 -7.81
N LYS A 729 20.27 59.56 -8.27
CA LYS A 729 20.73 59.53 -9.67
C LYS A 729 21.89 58.54 -9.79
N ASN A 730 21.56 57.30 -10.13
CA ASN A 730 22.49 56.21 -10.35
C ASN A 730 21.82 55.04 -11.10
N GLU A 731 22.40 54.65 -12.25
CA GLU A 731 21.90 53.56 -13.10
C GLU A 731 21.79 52.21 -12.38
N THR A 732 22.77 51.82 -11.57
CA THR A 732 22.75 50.51 -10.87
C THR A 732 21.62 50.43 -9.83
N VAL A 733 21.35 51.52 -9.12
CA VAL A 733 20.20 51.60 -8.20
C VAL A 733 18.89 51.56 -8.99
N ALA A 734 18.81 52.30 -10.11
CA ALA A 734 17.65 52.30 -10.99
C ALA A 734 17.35 50.91 -11.58
N GLU A 735 18.37 50.19 -12.02
CA GLU A 735 18.24 48.82 -12.54
C GLU A 735 17.63 47.88 -11.50
N CYS A 736 18.01 47.99 -10.22
CA CYS A 736 17.43 47.16 -9.15
C CYS A 736 15.92 47.36 -9.00
N PHE A 737 15.47 48.62 -8.99
CA PHE A 737 14.04 48.95 -8.90
C PHE A 737 13.29 48.61 -10.18
N LEU A 738 13.94 48.77 -11.34
CA LEU A 738 13.36 48.47 -12.63
C LEU A 738 13.16 46.97 -12.85
N ASN A 739 14.09 46.13 -12.39
CA ASN A 739 13.96 44.66 -12.43
C ASN A 739 12.74 44.19 -11.62
N VAL A 740 12.54 44.76 -10.44
CA VAL A 740 11.32 44.54 -9.65
C VAL A 740 10.09 45.01 -10.43
N PHE A 741 10.13 46.23 -10.98
CA PHE A 741 9.01 46.79 -11.72
C PHE A 741 8.60 45.89 -12.87
N TYR A 742 9.55 45.45 -13.71
CA TYR A 742 9.24 44.59 -14.86
C TYR A 742 8.63 43.26 -14.45
N GLU A 743 9.11 42.66 -13.36
CA GLU A 743 8.55 41.41 -12.87
C GLU A 743 7.12 41.58 -12.36
N ASP A 744 6.85 42.67 -11.64
CA ASP A 744 5.51 42.95 -11.12
C ASP A 744 4.55 43.47 -12.20
N TRP A 745 5.08 44.09 -13.26
CA TRP A 745 4.37 44.68 -14.40
C TRP A 745 3.99 43.67 -15.48
N ASN A 746 4.60 42.49 -15.48
CA ASN A 746 4.55 41.54 -16.60
C ASN A 746 3.13 41.04 -16.86
N ILE A 747 2.57 41.39 -18.04
CA ILE A 747 1.19 41.02 -18.43
C ILE A 747 0.97 39.51 -18.58
N ASN A 748 2.03 38.73 -18.69
CA ASN A 748 1.92 37.28 -18.77
C ASN A 748 1.68 36.62 -17.40
N ARG A 749 1.56 37.41 -16.33
CA ARG A 749 1.18 36.96 -14.99
C ARG A 749 -0.34 37.00 -14.86
N CYS A 750 -0.91 35.96 -14.26
CA CYS A 750 -2.36 35.80 -14.18
C CYS A 750 -3.08 36.88 -13.37
N ASP A 751 -2.38 37.53 -12.44
CA ASP A 751 -2.88 38.57 -11.55
C ASP A 751 -2.59 39.99 -12.04
N VAL A 752 -2.00 40.16 -13.24
CA VAL A 752 -1.74 41.47 -13.84
C VAL A 752 -2.81 41.78 -14.88
N TYR A 753 -3.51 42.91 -14.69
CA TYR A 753 -4.61 43.37 -15.52
C TYR A 753 -4.22 44.69 -16.19
N THR A 754 -4.53 44.88 -17.47
CA THR A 754 -4.42 46.21 -18.09
C THR A 754 -5.57 47.12 -17.67
N LEU A 755 -5.52 48.41 -18.01
CA LEU A 755 -6.62 49.33 -17.80
C LEU A 755 -7.91 48.88 -18.52
N GLU A 756 -7.78 48.32 -19.71
CA GLU A 756 -8.90 47.78 -20.49
C GLU A 756 -9.55 46.60 -19.78
N ASP A 757 -8.75 45.67 -19.24
CA ASP A 757 -9.24 44.52 -18.48
C ASP A 757 -9.98 44.92 -17.19
N MET A 758 -9.70 46.12 -16.66
CA MET A 758 -10.40 46.65 -15.49
C MET A 758 -11.83 47.10 -15.79
N GLY A 759 -12.17 47.38 -17.05
CA GLY A 759 -13.53 47.71 -17.47
C GLY A 759 -14.12 48.94 -16.77
N PHE A 760 -13.32 49.97 -16.51
CA PHE A 760 -13.80 51.17 -15.81
C PHE A 760 -14.93 51.87 -16.58
N VAL A 761 -16.06 52.07 -15.90
CA VAL A 761 -17.18 52.90 -16.40
C VAL A 761 -17.05 54.29 -15.77
N ILE A 762 -16.82 55.31 -16.59
CA ILE A 762 -16.83 56.71 -16.15
C ILE A 762 -18.21 57.32 -16.43
N PRO A 763 -18.89 57.88 -15.42
CA PRO A 763 -20.12 58.66 -15.64
C PRO A 763 -19.84 59.89 -16.52
N SER A 764 -20.64 60.08 -17.56
CA SER A 764 -20.56 61.23 -18.48
C SER A 764 -20.76 62.60 -17.81
N SER A 765 -21.27 62.63 -16.59
CA SER A 765 -21.55 63.82 -15.78
C SER A 765 -20.52 64.12 -14.68
N PHE A 766 -19.39 63.40 -14.62
CA PHE A 766 -18.39 63.66 -13.58
C PHE A 766 -17.63 64.96 -13.86
N TYR A 767 -17.87 65.98 -13.05
CA TYR A 767 -17.10 67.21 -13.03
C TYR A 767 -16.02 67.15 -11.95
N PHE A 768 -14.78 67.38 -12.37
CA PHE A 768 -13.65 67.46 -11.46
C PHE A 768 -13.58 68.86 -10.83
N PHE A 769 -13.69 68.96 -9.51
CA PHE A 769 -13.41 70.21 -8.80
C PHE A 769 -11.97 70.20 -8.29
N GLU A 770 -11.15 71.10 -8.82
CA GLU A 770 -9.84 71.44 -8.26
C GLU A 770 -10.06 72.05 -6.86
N LYS A 771 -10.02 71.20 -5.83
CA LYS A 771 -10.07 71.68 -4.46
C LYS A 771 -8.69 72.20 -4.08
N ASN A 772 -8.57 73.51 -3.90
CA ASN A 772 -7.40 74.11 -3.28
C ASN A 772 -7.42 73.78 -1.78
N TYR A 773 -6.48 72.95 -1.36
CA TYR A 773 -6.27 72.66 0.05
C TYR A 773 -5.34 73.73 0.64
N ASN A 774 -5.79 74.34 1.74
CA ASN A 774 -5.03 75.29 2.53
C ASN A 774 -4.83 74.72 3.94
N GLY A 775 -3.74 75.12 4.58
CA GLY A 775 -3.38 74.68 5.93
C GLY A 775 -2.58 75.74 6.65
N LEU A 776 -2.17 75.43 7.87
CA LEU A 776 -1.48 76.35 8.76
C LEU A 776 0.00 75.99 8.95
N TYR A 777 0.48 74.97 8.25
CA TYR A 777 1.88 74.59 8.32
C TYR A 777 2.74 75.67 7.67
N LYS A 778 3.84 76.05 8.35
CA LYS A 778 4.87 76.92 7.79
C LYS A 778 6.02 76.03 7.32
N PRO A 779 6.24 75.88 6.01
CA PRO A 779 7.38 75.13 5.47
C PRO A 779 8.69 75.60 6.10
N CYS A 780 9.48 74.64 6.56
CA CYS A 780 10.75 74.89 7.25
C CYS A 780 11.89 74.01 6.73
N PHE A 781 11.62 73.08 5.81
CA PHE A 781 12.61 72.16 5.25
C PHE A 781 12.66 72.23 3.73
N ASP A 782 13.69 72.90 3.20
CA ASP A 782 14.01 72.84 1.78
C ASP A 782 14.51 71.44 1.38
N SER A 783 14.43 71.13 0.08
CA SER A 783 15.08 69.93 -0.46
C SER A 783 16.59 70.14 -0.55
N ASN A 784 17.40 69.17 -0.11
CA ASN A 784 18.85 69.27 -0.15
C ASN A 784 19.45 68.32 -1.19
N VAL A 785 20.43 68.82 -1.96
CA VAL A 785 21.20 68.03 -2.94
C VAL A 785 22.58 67.74 -2.39
N PHE A 786 22.96 66.46 -2.40
CA PHE A 786 24.26 65.97 -2.00
C PHE A 786 24.95 65.31 -3.20
N ILE A 787 26.21 65.64 -3.43
CA ILE A 787 27.04 65.07 -4.49
C ILE A 787 28.25 64.41 -3.84
N GLY A 788 28.55 63.17 -4.23
CA GLY A 788 29.70 62.43 -3.73
C GLY A 788 29.49 60.93 -3.75
N ASN A 789 30.28 60.23 -2.92
CA ASN A 789 30.22 58.78 -2.78
C ASN A 789 29.14 58.40 -1.76
N PHE A 790 28.21 57.56 -2.18
CA PHE A 790 27.12 57.04 -1.36
C PHE A 790 27.13 55.51 -1.36
N THR A 791 26.67 54.94 -0.26
CA THR A 791 26.32 53.52 -0.20
C THR A 791 24.83 53.40 0.12
N VAL A 792 24.10 52.63 -0.66
CA VAL A 792 22.66 52.39 -0.48
C VAL A 792 22.32 50.90 -0.54
N LEU A 793 21.17 50.52 0.01
CA LEU A 793 20.61 49.18 -0.09
C LEU A 793 19.12 49.28 -0.42
N PRO A 794 18.68 48.80 -1.60
CA PRO A 794 17.26 48.64 -1.91
C PRO A 794 16.57 47.69 -0.91
N VAL A 795 15.36 48.06 -0.51
CA VAL A 795 14.54 47.33 0.47
C VAL A 795 13.18 47.05 -0.15
N PHE A 796 12.80 45.78 -0.23
CA PHE A 796 11.51 45.37 -0.76
C PHE A 796 10.87 44.30 0.12
N SER A 797 9.56 44.45 0.36
CA SER A 797 8.74 43.38 0.93
C SER A 797 8.12 42.53 -0.17
N PRO A 798 8.02 41.20 0.03
CA PRO A 798 8.56 40.41 1.14
C PRO A 798 10.00 39.92 0.91
N ASP A 799 10.71 40.44 -0.10
CA ASP A 799 12.02 39.93 -0.56
C ASP A 799 13.11 39.96 0.53
N ASN A 800 13.45 41.15 1.03
CA ASN A 800 14.56 41.37 1.97
C ASN A 800 14.23 42.36 3.10
N SER A 801 13.02 42.92 3.13
CA SER A 801 12.66 44.01 4.05
C SER A 801 12.77 43.64 5.52
N PHE A 802 12.35 42.43 5.90
CA PHE A 802 12.39 41.99 7.29
C PHE A 802 13.84 42.01 7.82
N ASP A 803 14.74 41.25 7.17
CA ASP A 803 16.12 41.13 7.61
C ASP A 803 16.87 42.45 7.57
N THR A 804 16.66 43.25 6.51
CA THR A 804 17.38 44.52 6.34
C THR A 804 16.97 45.57 7.38
N VAL A 805 15.67 45.70 7.68
CA VAL A 805 15.18 46.64 8.71
C VAL A 805 15.57 46.16 10.10
N TYR A 806 15.47 44.85 10.38
CA TYR A 806 15.89 44.28 11.66
C TYR A 806 17.38 44.50 11.89
N ASN A 807 18.23 44.24 10.89
CA ASN A 807 19.67 44.45 10.96
C ASN A 807 20.04 45.93 11.09
N LEU A 808 19.29 46.85 10.45
CA LEU A 808 19.49 48.28 10.61
C LEU A 808 19.31 48.70 12.08
N ILE A 809 18.19 48.33 12.71
CA ILE A 809 17.91 48.63 14.13
C ILE A 809 18.95 47.95 15.02
N SER A 810 19.28 46.69 14.73
CA SER A 810 20.28 45.91 15.47
C SER A 810 21.69 46.50 15.39
N SER A 811 22.00 47.28 14.35
CA SER A 811 23.32 47.91 14.19
C SER A 811 23.54 49.17 15.04
N ALA A 812 22.49 49.73 15.65
CA ALA A 812 22.56 50.98 16.41
C ALA A 812 23.40 50.87 17.68
N ASN A 813 24.21 51.91 17.94
CA ASN A 813 25.05 52.03 19.13
C ASN A 813 24.82 53.32 19.93
N GLU A 814 24.29 54.38 19.29
CA GLU A 814 24.11 55.70 19.87
C GLU A 814 22.62 56.08 19.94
N SER A 815 21.89 55.96 18.82
CA SER A 815 20.48 56.35 18.77
C SER A 815 19.66 55.63 17.70
N ILE A 816 18.36 55.52 17.95
CA ILE A 816 17.35 55.03 17.01
C ILE A 816 16.14 55.97 17.02
N TYR A 817 15.85 56.60 15.88
CA TYR A 817 14.68 57.46 15.71
C TYR A 817 13.73 56.85 14.68
N VAL A 818 12.51 56.54 15.10
CA VAL A 818 11.50 55.89 14.26
C VAL A 818 10.31 56.80 14.10
N GLU A 819 9.91 57.08 12.86
CA GLU A 819 8.68 57.81 12.56
C GLU A 819 7.80 56.96 11.64
N GLN A 820 6.65 56.54 12.16
CA GLN A 820 5.77 55.57 11.53
C GLN A 820 4.32 56.05 11.53
N PHE A 821 3.60 55.77 10.46
CA PHE A 821 2.15 55.99 10.43
C PHE A 821 1.45 55.10 11.47
N TYR A 822 1.83 53.83 11.54
CA TYR A 822 1.43 52.95 12.64
C TYR A 822 2.46 51.85 12.89
N ILE A 823 2.45 51.32 14.12
CA ILE A 823 3.23 50.16 14.55
C ILE A 823 2.28 49.27 15.36
N TYR A 824 2.23 47.98 15.06
CA TYR A 824 1.43 47.01 15.80
C TYR A 824 2.33 46.17 16.71
N LYS A 825 1.98 46.07 18.00
CA LYS A 825 2.76 45.38 19.03
C LYS A 825 2.88 43.89 18.75
N ASN A 826 1.79 43.26 18.32
CA ASN A 826 1.73 41.81 18.14
C ASN A 826 2.10 41.45 16.69
N TRP A 827 3.09 40.56 16.53
CA TRP A 827 3.41 39.93 15.24
C TRP A 827 2.45 38.76 14.96
N SER A 828 2.15 38.01 16.00
CA SER A 828 1.12 36.97 16.08
C SER A 828 0.58 36.90 17.51
N ASP A 829 -0.44 36.09 17.76
CA ASP A 829 -1.11 35.98 19.07
C ASP A 829 -0.12 35.76 20.25
N ASN A 830 0.98 35.06 20.00
CA ASN A 830 1.98 34.71 21.02
C ASN A 830 3.36 35.33 20.78
N MET A 831 3.49 36.31 19.87
CA MET A 831 4.78 36.88 19.49
C MET A 831 4.71 38.40 19.41
N VAL A 832 5.60 39.08 20.15
CA VAL A 832 5.81 40.53 20.01
C VAL A 832 6.48 40.81 18.67
N ASN A 833 6.13 41.93 18.06
CA ASN A 833 6.74 42.45 16.86
C ASN A 833 8.27 42.54 17.03
N PRO A 834 9.08 41.82 16.22
CA PRO A 834 10.53 41.79 16.34
C PRO A 834 11.17 43.17 16.33
N PHE A 835 10.64 44.12 15.56
CA PHE A 835 11.19 45.48 15.52
C PHE A 835 10.93 46.20 16.84
N VAL A 836 9.72 46.09 17.40
CA VAL A 836 9.35 46.66 18.70
C VAL A 836 10.19 46.06 19.84
N GLU A 837 10.36 44.74 19.83
CA GLU A 837 11.20 44.04 20.80
C GLU A 837 12.67 44.51 20.70
N GLN A 838 13.21 44.66 19.50
CA GLN A 838 14.57 45.19 19.33
C GLN A 838 14.72 46.65 19.75
N LEU A 839 13.72 47.50 19.54
CA LEU A 839 13.73 48.86 20.08
C LEU A 839 13.84 48.86 21.61
N VAL A 840 13.08 47.99 22.28
CA VAL A 840 13.15 47.81 23.75
C VAL A 840 14.53 47.31 24.18
N ASN A 841 15.07 46.29 23.50
CA ASN A 841 16.39 45.73 23.83
C ASN A 841 17.50 46.77 23.65
N LYS A 842 17.44 47.59 22.59
CA LYS A 842 18.40 48.66 22.34
C LYS A 842 18.30 49.77 23.38
N SER A 843 17.09 50.17 23.76
CA SER A 843 16.87 51.14 24.84
C SER A 843 17.44 50.64 26.17
N LYS A 844 17.21 49.37 26.53
CA LYS A 844 17.78 48.74 27.73
C LYS A 844 19.31 48.71 27.73
N ASN A 845 19.93 48.65 26.55
CA ASN A 845 21.38 48.70 26.37
C ASN A 845 21.95 50.14 26.27
N GLY A 846 21.14 51.16 26.57
CA GLY A 846 21.58 52.56 26.65
C GLY A 846 21.55 53.33 25.33
N VAL A 847 21.00 52.76 24.26
CA VAL A 847 20.77 53.49 22.99
C VAL A 847 19.61 54.46 23.15
N ASP A 848 19.74 55.71 22.69
CA ASP A 848 18.64 56.68 22.73
C ASP A 848 17.56 56.32 21.70
N VAL A 849 16.44 55.74 22.16
CA VAL A 849 15.33 55.33 21.29
C VAL A 849 14.14 56.29 21.42
N LYS A 850 13.74 56.88 20.28
CA LYS A 850 12.55 57.75 20.17
C LYS A 850 11.64 57.31 19.02
N VAL A 851 10.34 57.22 19.31
CA VAL A 851 9.33 56.75 18.36
C VAL A 851 8.20 57.78 18.21
N ILE A 852 7.92 58.21 16.98
CA ILE A 852 6.74 59.01 16.63
C ILE A 852 5.72 58.10 15.94
N ILE A 853 4.48 58.14 16.41
CA ILE A 853 3.33 57.42 15.83
C ILE A 853 2.20 58.44 15.54
N ASN A 854 1.40 58.20 14.51
CA ASN A 854 0.25 59.03 14.16
C ASN A 854 -1.04 58.63 14.88
N TYR A 855 -1.72 59.60 15.48
CA TYR A 855 -3.12 59.43 15.92
C TYR A 855 -4.04 60.17 14.95
N ASN A 856 -5.03 59.47 14.42
CA ASN A 856 -6.12 60.08 13.67
C ASN A 856 -7.47 59.49 14.11
N PRO A 857 -8.43 60.30 14.60
CA PRO A 857 -9.67 59.83 15.22
C PRO A 857 -10.57 59.04 14.27
N PHE A 858 -10.33 59.09 12.95
CA PHE A 858 -11.08 58.33 11.96
C PHE A 858 -10.56 56.90 11.74
N TYR A 859 -9.46 56.50 12.39
CA TYR A 859 -8.86 55.16 12.28
C TYR A 859 -8.90 54.42 13.62
N SER A 860 -10.10 54.11 14.13
CA SER A 860 -10.31 53.51 15.46
C SER A 860 -9.44 52.27 15.70
N ASP A 861 -9.47 51.32 14.76
CA ASP A 861 -8.83 50.01 14.93
C ASP A 861 -7.30 50.14 14.91
N THR A 862 -6.77 50.97 14.00
CA THR A 862 -5.34 51.31 13.96
C THR A 862 -4.91 52.03 15.24
N ASN A 863 -5.72 52.95 15.77
CA ASN A 863 -5.40 53.65 17.01
C ASN A 863 -5.38 52.70 18.21
N GLU A 864 -6.27 51.71 18.27
CA GLU A 864 -6.26 50.71 19.34
C GLU A 864 -4.94 49.92 19.37
N GLU A 865 -4.50 49.43 18.22
CA GLU A 865 -3.22 48.71 18.10
C GLU A 865 -2.00 49.61 18.37
N CYS A 866 -2.04 50.86 17.90
CA CYS A 866 -1.02 51.85 18.21
C CYS A 866 -0.96 52.14 19.72
N ASN A 867 -2.10 52.31 20.40
CA ASN A 867 -2.16 52.52 21.84
C ASN A 867 -1.50 51.37 22.62
N ARG A 868 -1.84 50.12 22.28
CA ARG A 868 -1.19 48.93 22.86
C ARG A 868 0.33 48.93 22.67
N THR A 869 0.79 49.40 21.51
CA THR A 869 2.23 49.51 21.21
C THR A 869 2.89 50.63 22.01
N ILE A 870 2.24 51.78 22.13
CA ILE A 870 2.72 52.94 22.88
C ILE A 870 2.84 52.59 24.36
N GLU A 871 1.82 51.96 24.94
CA GLU A 871 1.83 51.48 26.33
C GLU A 871 3.02 50.55 26.57
N PHE A 872 3.17 49.50 25.74
CA PHE A 872 4.26 48.53 25.86
C PHE A 872 5.66 49.17 25.76
N LEU A 873 5.84 50.11 24.82
CA LEU A 873 7.11 50.82 24.64
C LEU A 873 7.42 51.72 25.86
N ARG A 874 6.42 52.45 26.37
CA ARG A 874 6.58 53.33 27.54
C ARG A 874 6.88 52.54 28.81
N GLU A 875 6.19 51.42 29.03
CA GLU A 875 6.45 50.48 30.14
C GLU A 875 7.90 49.94 30.11
N ASN A 876 8.50 49.86 28.92
CA ASN A 876 9.88 49.44 28.72
C ASN A 876 10.86 50.61 28.54
N ASN A 877 10.53 51.81 29.04
CA ASN A 877 11.37 53.01 29.01
C ASN A 877 11.79 53.49 27.61
N VAL A 878 11.01 53.21 26.57
CA VAL A 878 11.20 53.80 25.24
C VAL A 878 10.40 55.11 25.15
N SER A 879 11.03 56.18 24.67
CA SER A 879 10.35 57.47 24.50
C SER A 879 9.42 57.41 23.29
N VAL A 880 8.11 57.59 23.50
CA VAL A 880 7.11 57.57 22.42
C VAL A 880 6.24 58.82 22.42
N LYS A 881 6.15 59.47 21.26
CA LYS A 881 5.28 60.60 20.99
C LYS A 881 4.13 60.18 20.07
N TYR A 882 2.91 60.51 20.49
CA TYR A 882 1.72 60.29 19.70
C TYR A 882 1.26 61.63 19.11
N VAL A 883 1.42 61.81 17.80
CA VAL A 883 1.10 63.08 17.13
C VAL A 883 -0.32 63.02 16.62
N TYR A 884 -1.18 63.89 17.16
CA TYR A 884 -2.59 63.92 16.80
C TYR A 884 -2.83 64.86 15.63
N SER A 885 -3.46 64.35 14.57
CA SER A 885 -3.94 65.12 13.42
C SER A 885 -4.89 66.29 13.77
N ASN A 886 -5.44 66.33 14.98
CA ASN A 886 -6.35 67.37 15.44
C ASN A 886 -5.63 68.48 16.20
N TRP A 887 -4.33 68.48 16.44
CA TRP A 887 -3.67 69.65 17.02
C TRP A 887 -2.35 69.96 16.32
N SER A 888 -1.82 68.99 15.58
CA SER A 888 -0.76 69.20 14.61
C SER A 888 -1.24 69.98 13.37
N PHE A 889 -0.29 70.61 12.67
CA PHE A 889 -0.53 71.24 11.38
C PHE A 889 -0.60 70.22 10.22
N PHE A 890 -0.15 68.97 10.45
CA PHE A 890 -0.21 67.90 9.45
C PHE A 890 -1.56 67.19 9.45
N SER A 891 -2.03 66.80 8.26
CA SER A 891 -3.19 65.91 8.12
C SER A 891 -2.95 64.57 8.80
N ASN A 892 -1.75 64.01 8.61
CA ASN A 892 -1.23 62.85 9.34
C ASN A 892 0.30 62.91 9.38
N VAL A 893 0.91 62.30 10.39
CA VAL A 893 2.28 61.81 10.29
C VAL A 893 2.25 60.48 9.56
N HIS A 894 2.46 60.50 8.24
CA HIS A 894 2.27 59.29 7.41
C HIS A 894 3.61 58.76 6.86
N ASN A 895 4.71 59.11 7.52
CA ASN A 895 6.05 58.61 7.21
C ASN A 895 6.23 57.13 7.64
N LYS A 896 7.26 56.48 7.08
CA LYS A 896 7.77 55.15 7.47
C LYS A 896 9.29 55.15 7.42
N GLY A 897 9.87 55.96 8.31
CA GLY A 897 11.28 56.27 8.35
C GLY A 897 11.97 55.73 9.61
N VAL A 898 13.25 55.39 9.47
CA VAL A 898 14.12 55.00 10.59
C VAL A 898 15.47 55.67 10.43
N ILE A 899 15.99 56.29 11.48
CA ILE A 899 17.33 56.86 11.51
C ILE A 899 18.13 56.17 12.61
N VAL A 900 19.35 55.75 12.29
CA VAL A 900 20.27 55.09 13.22
C VAL A 900 21.56 55.89 13.33
N ASP A 901 21.95 56.21 14.56
CA ASP A 901 23.20 56.86 14.96
C ASP A 901 23.51 58.17 14.22
N ASN A 902 22.50 58.85 13.66
CA ASN A 902 22.66 59.98 12.72
C ASN A 902 23.61 59.66 11.53
N LYS A 903 23.76 58.38 11.18
CA LYS A 903 24.69 57.89 10.13
C LYS A 903 23.97 57.15 9.01
N THR A 904 22.82 56.55 9.30
CA THR A 904 22.07 55.73 8.36
C THR A 904 20.59 56.08 8.44
N VAL A 905 19.91 56.15 7.30
CA VAL A 905 18.46 56.39 7.24
C VAL A 905 17.76 55.39 6.31
N LEU A 906 16.60 54.92 6.73
CA LEU A 906 15.63 54.20 5.91
C LEU A 906 14.51 55.16 5.50
N ILE A 907 14.20 55.17 4.21
CA ILE A 907 13.02 55.83 3.64
C ILE A 907 12.21 54.75 2.93
N SER A 908 10.96 54.54 3.32
CA SER A 908 10.19 53.41 2.83
C SER A 908 8.68 53.65 2.81
N SER A 909 7.95 52.71 2.23
CA SER A 909 6.49 52.59 2.31
C SER A 909 6.00 51.67 3.43
N ILE A 910 6.92 51.02 4.16
CA ILE A 910 6.68 49.84 5.01
C ILE A 910 6.20 50.24 6.40
N ASN A 911 4.91 50.06 6.66
CA ASN A 911 4.38 50.18 8.03
C ASN A 911 4.79 48.98 8.88
N TRP A 912 4.82 49.13 10.20
CA TRP A 912 5.27 48.06 11.09
C TRP A 912 4.14 47.17 11.59
N ASN A 913 3.56 46.39 10.67
CA ASN A 913 2.73 45.22 10.95
C ASN A 913 3.25 43.99 10.17
N LYS A 914 2.83 42.78 10.55
CA LYS A 914 3.26 41.55 9.88
C LYS A 914 2.99 41.56 8.37
N ASN A 915 1.80 42.00 7.94
CA ASN A 915 1.40 41.99 6.53
C ASN A 915 2.31 42.85 5.62
N SER A 916 2.75 44.03 6.07
CA SER A 916 3.65 44.88 5.30
C SER A 916 5.01 44.25 5.04
N PHE A 917 5.48 43.34 5.90
CA PHE A 917 6.74 42.63 5.70
C PHE A 917 6.57 41.30 4.96
N THR A 918 5.45 40.59 5.14
CA THR A 918 5.31 39.21 4.63
C THR A 918 4.33 39.05 3.47
N ARG A 919 3.40 39.98 3.27
CA ARG A 919 2.30 39.82 2.30
C ARG A 919 2.19 40.94 1.27
N ASN A 920 2.61 42.16 1.59
CA ASN A 920 2.54 43.28 0.66
C ASN A 920 3.78 43.37 -0.22
N ARG A 921 3.62 43.97 -1.41
CA ARG A 921 4.72 44.58 -2.14
C ARG A 921 4.96 45.96 -1.52
N GLU A 922 6.12 46.17 -0.94
CA GLU A 922 6.54 47.47 -0.38
C GLU A 922 7.92 47.82 -0.93
N ALA A 923 8.30 49.09 -0.90
CA ALA A 923 9.60 49.54 -1.37
C ALA A 923 10.24 50.54 -0.39
N GLY A 924 11.57 50.57 -0.38
CA GLY A 924 12.37 51.45 0.44
C GLY A 924 13.83 51.45 0.04
N VAL A 925 14.59 52.31 0.66
CA VAL A 925 16.04 52.38 0.51
C VAL A 925 16.70 52.74 1.84
N ILE A 926 17.75 52.01 2.19
CA ILE A 926 18.64 52.38 3.30
C ILE A 926 19.84 53.13 2.71
N ILE A 927 20.12 54.32 3.24
CA ILE A 927 21.22 55.18 2.81
C ILE A 927 22.20 55.30 3.97
N TYR A 928 23.45 54.89 3.74
CA TYR A 928 24.54 54.94 4.70
C TYR A 928 25.35 56.23 4.49
N ASP A 929 24.75 57.37 4.86
CA ASP A 929 25.40 58.68 4.78
C ASP A 929 24.99 59.59 5.95
N LYS A 930 26.00 60.14 6.62
CA LYS A 930 25.83 60.98 7.81
C LYS A 930 25.11 62.29 7.51
N LYS A 931 25.40 62.95 6.39
CA LYS A 931 24.80 64.27 6.07
C LYS A 931 23.31 64.12 5.76
N ILE A 932 22.97 63.06 5.03
CA ILE A 932 21.59 62.70 4.71
C ILE A 932 20.83 62.28 5.98
N ALA A 933 21.42 61.44 6.83
CA ALA A 933 20.79 61.05 8.09
C ALA A 933 20.53 62.26 9.00
N ILE A 934 21.48 63.20 9.12
CA ILE A 934 21.30 64.45 9.89
C ILE A 934 20.14 65.30 9.33
N TYR A 935 19.97 65.39 8.01
CA TYR A 935 18.83 66.10 7.41
C TYR A 935 17.51 65.55 7.95
N PHE A 936 17.32 64.23 7.90
CA PHE A 936 16.10 63.60 8.40
C PHE A 936 16.00 63.64 9.94
N SER A 937 17.11 63.62 10.67
CA SER A 937 17.10 63.84 12.12
C SER A 937 16.58 65.22 12.49
N ASN A 938 16.95 66.27 11.74
CA ASN A 938 16.44 67.62 11.97
C ASN A 938 14.92 67.69 11.74
N VAL A 939 14.42 67.00 10.71
CA VAL A 939 12.97 66.86 10.47
C VAL A 939 12.31 66.11 11.62
N PHE A 940 12.83 64.94 11.98
CA PHE A 940 12.33 64.12 13.08
C PHE A 940 12.24 64.92 14.39
N PHE A 941 13.28 65.66 14.76
CA PHE A 941 13.28 66.43 16.00
C PHE A 941 12.36 67.66 15.96
N TYR A 942 12.14 68.26 14.79
CA TYR A 942 11.10 69.28 14.63
C TYR A 942 9.72 68.68 14.92
N ASP A 943 9.43 67.52 14.32
CA ASP A 943 8.16 66.81 14.53
C ASP A 943 8.03 66.31 15.99
N TRP A 944 9.14 65.87 16.60
CA TRP A 944 9.25 65.51 18.02
C TRP A 944 8.97 66.69 18.97
N CYS A 945 9.27 67.92 18.56
CA CYS A 945 9.08 69.12 19.37
C CYS A 945 7.71 69.80 19.22
N LEU A 946 6.83 69.33 18.32
CA LEU A 946 5.46 69.86 18.20
C LEU A 946 4.68 69.80 19.54
N LYS A 947 3.89 70.84 19.86
CA LYS A 947 3.09 70.93 21.10
C LYS A 947 1.61 71.21 20.80
N GLU A 948 0.74 70.73 21.68
CA GLU A 948 -0.73 70.86 21.62
C GLU A 948 -1.20 72.33 21.67
N ASP A 949 -0.48 73.20 22.40
CA ASP A 949 -0.83 74.62 22.65
C ASP A 949 -0.79 75.56 21.43
N SER A 950 -0.50 75.07 20.22
CA SER A 950 -0.32 75.93 19.05
C SER A 950 -1.62 76.35 18.35
N MET A 951 -2.80 75.91 18.82
CA MET A 951 -4.04 76.04 18.02
C MET A 951 -5.36 76.37 18.76
N GLU A 952 -5.38 76.49 20.08
CA GLU A 952 -6.65 76.73 20.81
C GLU A 952 -7.28 78.10 20.48
N SER A 953 -6.47 79.12 20.18
CA SER A 953 -6.97 80.49 19.95
C SER A 953 -7.55 80.77 18.56
N LYS A 954 -7.49 79.82 17.60
CA LYS A 954 -7.97 80.02 16.21
C LYS A 954 -9.16 79.15 15.80
N ARG A 955 -9.52 78.14 16.59
CA ARG A 955 -10.58 77.16 16.23
C ARG A 955 -12.00 77.55 16.60
N VAL A 956 -12.16 78.46 17.56
CA VAL A 956 -13.49 78.93 18.00
C VAL A 956 -14.25 79.59 16.83
N THR A 957 -13.55 80.11 15.83
CA THR A 957 -14.17 80.83 14.69
C THR A 957 -14.59 79.90 13.54
N GLU A 958 -13.89 78.77 13.31
CA GLU A 958 -14.19 77.84 12.20
C GLU A 958 -15.11 76.68 12.59
N GLY A 959 -15.10 76.25 13.86
CA GLY A 959 -15.97 75.16 14.35
C GLY A 959 -17.47 75.48 14.20
N ILE A 960 -17.85 76.76 14.36
CA ILE A 960 -19.23 77.23 14.22
C ILE A 960 -19.75 77.09 12.76
N SER A 961 -18.86 77.18 11.76
CA SER A 961 -19.27 77.09 10.34
C SER A 961 -19.41 75.65 9.84
N LEU A 962 -18.66 74.71 10.42
CA LEU A 962 -18.68 73.30 10.04
C LEU A 962 -19.90 72.56 10.59
N ASP A 963 -20.34 72.88 11.82
CA ASP A 963 -21.55 72.28 12.42
C ASP A 963 -22.83 72.66 11.66
N LEU A 964 -22.92 73.90 11.17
CA LEU A 964 -24.05 74.36 10.36
C LEU A 964 -24.18 73.61 9.02
N ASN A 965 -23.06 73.24 8.39
CA ASN A 965 -23.06 72.45 7.15
C ASN A 965 -23.31 70.96 7.39
N ARG A 966 -22.87 70.43 8.53
CA ARG A 966 -23.14 69.04 8.93
C ARG A 966 -24.63 68.81 9.22
N MET A 967 -25.29 69.75 9.90
CA MET A 967 -26.75 69.69 10.09
C MET A 967 -27.50 69.70 8.75
N LYS A 968 -27.06 70.50 7.76
CA LYS A 968 -27.67 70.50 6.41
C LYS A 968 -27.54 69.15 5.71
N ASN A 969 -26.37 68.51 5.75
CA ASN A 969 -26.15 67.21 5.11
C ASN A 969 -26.96 66.08 5.77
N THR A 970 -27.08 66.09 7.10
CA THR A 970 -27.94 65.13 7.81
C THR A 970 -29.41 65.31 7.42
N ILE A 971 -29.88 66.56 7.27
CA ILE A 971 -31.23 66.85 6.78
C ILE A 971 -31.41 66.33 5.34
N TYR A 972 -30.44 66.53 4.45
CA TYR A 972 -30.52 66.00 3.07
C TYR A 972 -30.58 64.47 3.02
N VAL A 973 -29.79 63.77 3.84
CA VAL A 973 -29.83 62.30 3.92
C VAL A 973 -31.20 61.83 4.41
N ILE A 974 -31.74 62.45 5.47
CA ILE A 974 -33.09 62.13 5.98
C ILE A 974 -34.15 62.35 4.89
N VAL A 975 -34.09 63.46 4.16
CA VAL A 975 -35.02 63.76 3.06
C VAL A 975 -34.92 62.73 1.95
N ILE A 976 -33.71 62.31 1.55
CA ILE A 976 -33.52 61.27 0.54
C ILE A 976 -34.14 59.96 0.98
N TYR A 977 -33.87 59.50 2.21
CA TYR A 977 -34.48 58.28 2.74
C TYR A 977 -36.00 58.35 2.79
N LEU A 978 -36.58 59.48 3.19
CA LEU A 978 -38.03 59.68 3.20
C LEU A 978 -38.64 59.65 1.80
N VAL A 979 -38.00 60.29 0.81
CA VAL A 979 -38.45 60.25 -0.59
C VAL A 979 -38.34 58.85 -1.17
N THR A 980 -37.24 58.15 -0.91
CA THR A 980 -37.06 56.76 -1.36
C THR A 980 -38.11 55.83 -0.74
N PHE A 981 -38.38 55.95 0.56
CA PHE A 981 -39.45 55.17 1.22
C PHE A 981 -40.83 55.51 0.66
N ALA A 982 -41.11 56.80 0.38
CA ALA A 982 -42.37 57.22 -0.23
C ALA A 982 -42.56 56.66 -1.65
N VAL A 983 -41.48 56.60 -2.44
CA VAL A 983 -41.49 56.01 -3.80
C VAL A 983 -41.68 54.50 -3.73
N ILE A 984 -40.98 53.81 -2.82
CA ILE A 984 -41.16 52.36 -2.59
C ILE A 984 -42.59 52.06 -2.13
N ALA A 985 -43.12 52.82 -1.17
CA ALA A 985 -44.48 52.66 -0.69
C ALA A 985 -45.54 52.92 -1.77
N ARG A 986 -45.31 53.92 -2.65
CA ARG A 986 -46.16 54.19 -3.82
C ARG A 986 -46.13 53.04 -4.83
N ASP A 987 -44.93 52.53 -5.15
CA ASP A 987 -44.76 51.44 -6.10
C ASP A 987 -45.37 50.14 -5.58
N TRP A 988 -45.21 49.86 -4.27
CA TRP A 988 -45.82 48.73 -3.58
C TRP A 988 -47.36 48.78 -3.61
N ARG A 989 -47.96 49.97 -3.48
CA ARG A 989 -49.42 50.16 -3.51
C ARG A 989 -50.04 50.03 -4.91
N ASN A 990 -49.24 50.24 -5.96
CA ASN A 990 -49.69 50.17 -7.36
C ASN A 990 -49.56 48.77 -7.98
N ARG A 991 -48.91 47.82 -7.28
CA ARG A 991 -48.87 46.42 -7.71
C ARG A 991 -50.20 45.75 -7.34
N LYS A 992 -51.01 45.40 -8.35
CA LYS A 992 -52.11 44.44 -8.16
C LYS A 992 -51.48 43.08 -7.94
N TRP A 993 -51.58 42.57 -6.73
CA TRP A 993 -51.18 41.21 -6.38
C TRP A 993 -52.22 40.25 -6.98
N THR A 994 -51.81 39.47 -7.97
CA THR A 994 -52.50 38.26 -8.46
C THR A 994 -51.69 37.05 -8.10
#